data_AF-A0A8K0QM72-F1
#
_entry.id   AF-A0A8K0QM72-F1
#
_cell.length_a   1.000
_cell.length_b   1.000
_cell.length_c   1.000
_cell.angle_alpha   90.00
_cell.angle_beta   90.00
_cell.angle_gamma   90.00
#
_symmetry.space_group_name_H-M   'P 1'
#
loop_
_entity.id
_entity.type
_entity.pdbx_description
1 polymer ?
#
loop_
_entity_poly.entity_id
_entity_poly.type
_entity_poly.pdbx_seq_one_letter_code
_entity_poly.pdbx_strand_id
1 'polypeptide(L)'
;MPVVKGGVWTNIEDEILKASVSKYGLNQWARVSSLLARKTPKQCKARWNEWLDPSIKKIEWSKDEDEKLLHLAKIMPTQWRTIAPIVGRTANQCLERYQKLLDEAEARESSGLGLTGPEGGETQAPSADDVRRLRPGELDPDPETKPARPDTIDLDEDEKEMLSEARARLANTQGKKAKRKARERQQEESRRLAALQKRRELKTAGINVKIRSRKDGEMDYNADIPFERKALTGFYDTSEELVLNERQRAAFDPRKQQLTANKRKGDEDEENNRKRRKNEKDGASESHKAALKAGQLQKIREAEQSSKRRGLVLPAPQVSEGELEDIVKMGKMGEAANIRARESENDATRGLVSTYSTLNSSAPIRTPKAPEQDDHIANEIRNIRALNDTQSALLGGENTPLHQGSASTGFDGIAPRKQTMATPNPMATPFRGANGVGATPRQPGQTPMRTPRDTFALNQDDGMSMVSATPRDLRMRDLAVRNQLRSGLSSLPKPKDTEWEFDIPDEQKEAMQLEDVVEEDAEERDRRDREIREAQEALEFRRRTQVMQRNLPRPVVVDLADLLKKASKLTDAAEALIAKESAALMANDAMKYPLPGAQVKGAPKVLPQLDDDSLAEARLLILSETKPLPRLEDIQSAFEARASSSLLLGLGCYNDDEEEEGVAMKAAFDSVQDSIMASAEQGAKLEKKLSLHLGGYQKRQKMLKDKIGGASEALEKARVALSGFKTLAISEDVAIGRRLAALREEVGFVNRREREAQEEYRKAKEELDALMAGGVNGFH
;
A
#
# COMPACT_ATOMS: atom_id res chain seq x y z
N MET A 1 -28.42 29.00 -24.32
CA MET A 1 -28.86 28.60 -25.67
C MET A 1 -29.95 27.55 -25.54
N PRO A 2 -31.03 27.57 -26.35
CA PRO A 2 -31.97 26.46 -26.37
C PRO A 2 -31.22 25.23 -26.89
N VAL A 3 -31.01 24.24 -26.02
CA VAL A 3 -30.39 22.97 -26.39
C VAL A 3 -31.31 22.33 -27.43
N VAL A 4 -30.89 22.30 -28.69
CA VAL A 4 -31.59 21.58 -29.75
C VAL A 4 -31.62 20.11 -29.33
N LYS A 5 -32.80 19.64 -28.93
CA LYS A 5 -33.02 18.26 -28.47
C LYS A 5 -33.34 17.39 -29.68
N GLY A 6 -32.59 16.32 -29.86
CA GLY A 6 -32.71 15.42 -31.02
C GLY A 6 -31.37 15.14 -31.70
N GLY A 7 -31.46 14.57 -32.90
CA GLY A 7 -30.31 14.08 -33.65
C GLY A 7 -30.14 12.57 -33.55
N VAL A 8 -29.15 12.07 -34.29
CA VAL A 8 -28.87 10.64 -34.41
C VAL A 8 -28.50 10.04 -33.05
N TRP A 9 -28.88 8.77 -32.85
CA TRP A 9 -28.56 8.00 -31.65
C TRP A 9 -27.15 7.42 -31.73
N THR A 10 -26.37 7.57 -30.65
CA THR A 10 -25.06 6.90 -30.51
C THR A 10 -25.18 5.62 -29.69
N ASN A 11 -24.21 4.73 -29.83
CA ASN A 11 -24.20 3.47 -29.09
C ASN A 11 -24.10 3.70 -27.57
N ILE A 12 -23.35 4.71 -27.13
CA ILE A 12 -23.34 5.17 -25.72
C ILE A 12 -24.74 5.55 -25.21
N GLU A 13 -25.49 6.35 -25.97
CA GLU A 13 -26.84 6.77 -25.57
C GLU A 13 -27.78 5.56 -25.46
N ASP A 14 -27.69 4.61 -26.40
CA ASP A 14 -28.49 3.38 -26.39
C ASP A 14 -28.14 2.48 -25.20
N GLU A 15 -26.87 2.32 -24.84
CA GLU A 15 -26.45 1.53 -23.67
C GLU A 15 -26.87 2.18 -22.34
N ILE A 16 -26.75 3.51 -22.23
CA ILE A 16 -27.27 4.25 -21.08
C ILE A 16 -28.79 4.08 -21.00
N LEU A 17 -29.50 4.11 -22.12
CA LEU A 17 -30.95 3.93 -22.20
C LEU A 17 -31.34 2.52 -21.71
N LYS A 18 -30.67 1.46 -22.15
CA LYS A 18 -30.88 0.08 -21.67
C LYS A 18 -30.67 -0.04 -20.17
N ALA A 19 -29.56 0.45 -19.66
CA ALA A 19 -29.25 0.40 -18.23
C ALA A 19 -30.26 1.21 -17.38
N SER A 20 -30.71 2.35 -17.92
CA SER A 20 -31.72 3.19 -17.27
C SER A 20 -33.10 2.54 -17.22
N VAL A 21 -33.51 1.89 -18.30
CA VAL A 21 -34.78 1.13 -18.35
C VAL A 21 -34.72 -0.07 -17.40
N SER A 22 -33.60 -0.76 -17.30
CA SER A 22 -33.40 -1.84 -16.32
C SER A 22 -33.58 -1.35 -14.88
N LYS A 23 -33.11 -0.14 -14.54
CA LYS A 23 -33.23 0.43 -13.18
C LYS A 23 -34.59 1.07 -12.88
N TYR A 24 -35.16 1.83 -13.83
CA TYR A 24 -36.34 2.68 -13.60
C TYR A 24 -37.64 2.13 -14.21
N GLY A 25 -37.54 1.11 -15.07
CA GLY A 25 -38.67 0.50 -15.77
C GLY A 25 -39.21 1.35 -16.93
N LEU A 26 -40.23 0.81 -17.61
CA LEU A 26 -40.84 1.37 -18.84
C LEU A 26 -41.85 2.51 -18.60
N ASN A 27 -42.07 2.91 -17.35
CA ASN A 27 -43.09 3.92 -17.01
C ASN A 27 -42.48 5.29 -16.64
N GLN A 28 -41.15 5.36 -16.43
CA GLN A 28 -40.48 6.56 -15.91
C GLN A 28 -39.56 7.26 -16.95
N TRP A 29 -40.07 7.49 -18.17
CA TRP A 29 -39.30 8.07 -19.27
C TRP A 29 -38.70 9.46 -18.98
N ALA A 30 -39.36 10.27 -18.16
CA ALA A 30 -38.81 11.57 -17.74
C ALA A 30 -37.50 11.40 -16.96
N ARG A 31 -37.45 10.41 -16.07
CA ARG A 31 -36.26 10.08 -15.29
C ARG A 31 -35.15 9.51 -16.16
N VAL A 32 -35.51 8.63 -17.10
CA VAL A 32 -34.59 8.06 -18.09
C VAL A 32 -33.96 9.16 -18.96
N SER A 33 -34.79 10.05 -19.54
CA SER A 33 -34.27 11.16 -20.35
C SER A 33 -33.39 12.14 -19.58
N SER A 34 -33.57 12.26 -18.26
CA SER A 34 -32.71 13.11 -17.44
C SER A 34 -31.27 12.61 -17.29
N LEU A 35 -30.98 11.37 -17.73
CA LEU A 35 -29.63 10.82 -17.84
C LEU A 35 -29.02 11.06 -19.24
N LEU A 36 -29.82 11.45 -20.23
CA LEU A 36 -29.42 11.67 -21.61
C LEU A 36 -29.59 13.16 -21.96
N ALA A 37 -28.51 13.93 -21.95
CA ALA A 37 -28.56 15.39 -22.01
C ALA A 37 -29.32 15.95 -23.23
N ARG A 38 -29.21 15.29 -24.40
CA ARG A 38 -29.76 15.77 -25.69
C ARG A 38 -31.04 15.07 -26.14
N LYS A 39 -31.58 14.12 -25.36
CA LYS A 39 -32.75 13.32 -25.73
C LYS A 39 -33.95 13.61 -24.83
N THR A 40 -35.13 13.69 -25.42
CA THR A 40 -36.39 13.93 -24.69
C THR A 40 -37.02 12.63 -24.19
N PRO A 41 -37.95 12.67 -23.22
CA PRO A 41 -38.68 11.49 -22.77
C PRO A 41 -39.43 10.77 -23.90
N LYS A 42 -39.97 11.54 -24.85
CA LYS A 42 -40.69 10.99 -26.01
C LYS A 42 -39.73 10.25 -26.95
N GLN A 43 -38.57 10.85 -27.26
CA GLN A 43 -37.52 10.24 -28.08
C GLN A 43 -36.99 8.96 -27.42
N CYS A 44 -36.74 8.96 -26.10
CA CYS A 44 -36.30 7.76 -25.38
C CYS A 44 -37.33 6.63 -25.44
N LYS A 45 -38.62 6.95 -25.29
CA LYS A 45 -39.71 5.98 -25.39
C LYS A 45 -39.86 5.42 -26.80
N ALA A 46 -39.80 6.29 -27.82
CA ALA A 46 -39.86 5.90 -29.21
C ALA A 46 -38.67 5.01 -29.58
N ARG A 47 -37.44 5.42 -29.23
CA ARG A 47 -36.22 4.62 -29.43
C ARG A 47 -36.31 3.23 -28.80
N TRP A 48 -36.87 3.15 -27.59
CA TRP A 48 -37.08 1.86 -26.94
C TRP A 48 -38.05 0.97 -27.75
N ASN A 49 -39.23 1.49 -28.06
CA ASN A 49 -40.28 0.73 -28.72
C ASN A 49 -40.00 0.38 -30.19
N GLU A 50 -39.18 1.18 -30.88
CA GLU A 50 -38.88 1.00 -32.30
C GLU A 50 -37.55 0.28 -32.55
N TRP A 51 -36.59 0.33 -31.61
CA TRP A 51 -35.26 -0.26 -31.81
C TRP A 51 -34.71 -1.09 -30.65
N LEU A 52 -34.86 -0.68 -29.38
CA LEU A 52 -34.12 -1.33 -28.27
C LEU A 52 -34.85 -2.45 -27.55
N ASP A 53 -36.17 -2.54 -27.67
CA ASP A 53 -36.94 -3.61 -27.04
C ASP A 53 -36.47 -4.99 -27.55
N PRO A 54 -36.05 -5.91 -26.66
CA PRO A 54 -35.62 -7.26 -27.05
C PRO A 54 -36.67 -8.06 -27.83
N SER A 55 -37.95 -7.66 -27.75
CA SER A 55 -39.06 -8.28 -28.47
C SER A 55 -39.04 -7.97 -29.98
N ILE A 56 -38.27 -6.96 -30.41
CA ILE A 56 -38.18 -6.54 -31.81
C ILE A 56 -37.21 -7.44 -32.56
N LYS A 57 -37.72 -8.15 -33.56
CA LYS A 57 -36.88 -8.96 -34.46
C LYS A 57 -36.08 -8.05 -35.40
N LYS A 58 -34.75 -8.19 -35.38
CA LYS A 58 -33.79 -7.52 -36.30
C LYS A 58 -33.11 -8.46 -37.27
N ILE A 59 -33.58 -9.70 -37.33
CA ILE A 59 -33.14 -10.71 -38.31
C ILE A 59 -33.74 -10.42 -39.69
N GLU A 60 -33.21 -11.05 -40.72
CA GLU A 60 -33.72 -10.96 -42.09
C GLU A 60 -35.20 -11.37 -42.18
N TRP A 61 -35.88 -10.90 -43.23
CA TRP A 61 -37.31 -11.20 -43.47
C TRP A 61 -37.48 -12.61 -44.02
N SER A 62 -38.39 -13.38 -43.42
CA SER A 62 -38.79 -14.67 -43.99
C SER A 62 -39.80 -14.46 -45.12
N LYS A 63 -39.83 -15.38 -46.09
CA LYS A 63 -40.83 -15.39 -47.17
C LYS A 63 -42.26 -15.39 -46.62
N ASP A 64 -42.53 -16.16 -45.56
CA ASP A 64 -43.83 -16.19 -44.89
C ASP A 64 -44.21 -14.84 -44.26
N GLU A 65 -43.20 -14.08 -43.77
CA GLU A 65 -43.42 -12.74 -43.20
C GLU A 65 -43.74 -11.73 -44.31
N ASP A 66 -43.06 -11.82 -45.46
CA ASP A 66 -43.30 -10.98 -46.63
C ASP A 66 -44.67 -11.23 -47.29
N GLU A 67 -45.07 -12.50 -47.46
CA GLU A 67 -46.39 -12.86 -48.00
C GLU A 67 -47.52 -12.34 -47.09
N LYS A 68 -47.37 -12.53 -45.78
CA LYS A 68 -48.31 -12.00 -44.78
C LYS A 68 -48.37 -10.47 -44.80
N LEU A 69 -47.22 -9.81 -44.93
CA LEU A 69 -47.13 -8.36 -45.03
C LEU A 69 -47.87 -7.84 -46.27
N LEU A 70 -47.63 -8.43 -47.44
CA LEU A 70 -48.30 -8.05 -48.70
C LEU A 70 -49.82 -8.29 -48.63
N HIS A 71 -50.23 -9.43 -48.09
CA HIS A 71 -51.65 -9.75 -47.91
C HIS A 71 -52.36 -8.73 -47.00
N LEU A 72 -51.76 -8.42 -45.85
CA LEU A 72 -52.33 -7.46 -44.90
C LEU A 72 -52.28 -6.02 -45.41
N ALA A 73 -51.23 -5.61 -46.13
CA ALA A 73 -51.14 -4.30 -46.75
C ALA A 73 -52.21 -4.10 -47.84
N LYS A 74 -52.57 -5.17 -48.56
CA LYS A 74 -53.68 -5.17 -49.53
C LYS A 74 -55.06 -5.05 -48.87
N ILE A 75 -55.26 -5.68 -47.71
CA ILE A 75 -56.54 -5.66 -46.98
C ILE A 75 -56.70 -4.37 -46.17
N MET A 76 -55.63 -3.85 -45.57
CA MET A 76 -55.61 -2.66 -44.73
C MET A 76 -54.61 -1.63 -45.27
N PRO A 77 -55.00 -0.81 -46.27
CA PRO A 77 -54.10 0.14 -46.90
C PRO A 77 -53.52 1.16 -45.90
N THR A 78 -52.18 1.31 -45.87
CA THR A 78 -51.44 2.31 -45.08
C THR A 78 -51.61 2.24 -43.55
N GLN A 79 -52.21 1.18 -43.00
CA GLN A 79 -52.43 1.02 -41.55
C GLN A 79 -51.29 0.26 -40.85
N TRP A 80 -50.06 0.75 -40.99
CA TRP A 80 -48.84 0.04 -40.53
C TRP A 80 -48.81 -0.29 -39.03
N ARG A 81 -49.40 0.57 -38.19
CA ARG A 81 -49.50 0.32 -36.74
C ARG A 81 -50.43 -0.84 -36.38
N THR A 82 -51.43 -1.12 -37.20
CA THR A 82 -52.35 -2.25 -37.03
C THR A 82 -51.75 -3.54 -37.60
N ILE A 83 -51.00 -3.43 -38.69
CA ILE A 83 -50.34 -4.56 -39.37
C ILE A 83 -49.15 -5.07 -38.55
N ALA A 84 -48.34 -4.17 -37.97
CA ALA A 84 -47.10 -4.50 -37.26
C ALA A 84 -47.24 -5.57 -36.17
N PRO A 85 -48.20 -5.49 -35.23
CA PRO A 85 -48.41 -6.53 -34.22
C PRO A 85 -48.77 -7.92 -34.79
N ILE A 86 -49.44 -7.96 -35.95
CA ILE A 86 -49.88 -9.21 -36.60
C ILE A 86 -48.70 -9.89 -37.32
N VAL A 87 -47.82 -9.10 -37.93
CA VAL A 87 -46.60 -9.59 -38.58
C VAL A 87 -45.50 -9.90 -37.55
N GLY A 88 -45.51 -9.24 -36.39
CA GLY A 88 -44.49 -9.40 -35.33
C GLY A 88 -43.21 -8.59 -35.58
N ARG A 89 -43.33 -7.46 -36.29
CA ARG A 89 -42.25 -6.50 -36.61
C ARG A 89 -42.73 -5.08 -36.27
N THR A 90 -41.83 -4.09 -36.28
CA THR A 90 -42.22 -2.69 -36.02
C THR A 90 -42.92 -2.08 -37.23
N ALA A 91 -43.71 -1.01 -37.01
CA ALA A 91 -44.47 -0.36 -38.08
C ALA A 91 -43.57 0.21 -39.18
N ASN A 92 -42.43 0.81 -38.80
CA ASN A 92 -41.47 1.35 -39.78
C ASN A 92 -40.72 0.24 -40.52
N GLN A 93 -40.35 -0.87 -39.86
CA GLN A 93 -39.78 -2.03 -40.56
C GLN A 93 -40.74 -2.59 -41.62
N CYS A 94 -42.03 -2.72 -41.29
CA CYS A 94 -43.06 -3.19 -42.22
C CYS A 94 -43.23 -2.24 -43.42
N LEU A 95 -43.27 -0.94 -43.18
CA LEU A 95 -43.39 0.07 -44.24
C LEU A 95 -42.17 0.05 -45.18
N GLU A 96 -40.95 0.08 -44.62
CA GLU A 96 -39.70 0.09 -45.40
C GLU A 96 -39.57 -1.21 -46.22
N ARG A 97 -39.87 -2.36 -45.62
CA ARG A 97 -39.86 -3.63 -46.34
C ARG A 97 -40.89 -3.66 -47.47
N TYR A 98 -42.12 -3.19 -47.22
CA TYR A 98 -43.17 -3.13 -48.23
C TYR A 98 -42.77 -2.24 -49.42
N GLN A 99 -42.24 -1.04 -49.15
CA GLN A 99 -41.72 -0.15 -50.20
C GLN A 99 -40.60 -0.82 -50.99
N LYS A 100 -39.64 -1.46 -50.31
CA LYS A 100 -38.57 -2.19 -50.99
C LYS A 100 -39.09 -3.34 -51.87
N LEU A 101 -40.13 -4.06 -51.43
CA LEU A 101 -40.76 -5.13 -52.22
C LEU A 101 -41.49 -4.58 -53.46
N LEU A 102 -42.11 -3.41 -53.35
CA LEU A 102 -42.71 -2.71 -54.49
C LEU A 102 -41.64 -2.22 -55.46
N ASP A 103 -40.59 -1.56 -54.97
CA ASP A 103 -39.48 -1.08 -55.79
C ASP A 103 -38.76 -2.25 -56.50
N GLU A 104 -38.59 -3.39 -55.83
CA GLU A 104 -38.01 -4.61 -56.43
C GLU A 104 -38.92 -5.19 -57.52
N ALA A 105 -40.24 -5.12 -57.34
CA ALA A 105 -41.21 -5.55 -58.36
C ALA A 105 -41.22 -4.59 -59.56
N GLU A 106 -41.26 -3.27 -59.32
CA GLU A 106 -41.20 -2.24 -60.37
C GLU A 106 -39.87 -2.28 -61.13
N ALA A 107 -38.75 -2.50 -60.43
CA ALA A 107 -37.44 -2.70 -61.04
C ALA A 107 -37.40 -3.98 -61.90
N ARG A 108 -38.01 -5.07 -61.43
CA ARG A 108 -38.14 -6.31 -62.22
C ARG A 108 -39.02 -6.12 -63.46
N GLU A 109 -40.15 -5.43 -63.34
CA GLU A 109 -41.04 -5.16 -64.47
C GLU A 109 -40.42 -4.20 -65.51
N SER A 110 -39.73 -3.15 -65.04
CA SER A 110 -39.01 -2.19 -65.91
C SER A 110 -37.78 -2.82 -66.58
N SER A 111 -37.06 -3.70 -65.87
CA SER A 111 -35.96 -4.50 -66.45
C SER A 111 -36.45 -5.58 -67.43
N GLY A 112 -37.72 -5.99 -67.34
CA GLY A 112 -38.38 -6.94 -68.24
C GLY A 112 -38.61 -6.40 -69.67
N LEU A 113 -38.52 -5.08 -69.88
CA LEU A 113 -38.51 -4.45 -71.20
C LEU A 113 -37.08 -4.39 -71.72
N GLY A 114 -36.56 -5.55 -72.14
CA GLY A 114 -35.14 -5.86 -72.39
C GLY A 114 -34.31 -4.84 -73.17
N LEU A 115 -33.78 -3.82 -72.45
CA LEU A 115 -32.74 -2.92 -72.94
C LEU A 115 -31.52 -2.83 -72.01
N THR A 116 -31.47 -3.63 -70.94
CA THR A 116 -30.28 -3.73 -70.07
C THR A 116 -30.00 -5.20 -69.74
N GLY A 117 -28.77 -5.64 -70.03
CA GLY A 117 -28.32 -7.04 -69.94
C GLY A 117 -28.31 -7.65 -68.53
N PRO A 118 -27.93 -8.94 -68.42
CA PRO A 118 -28.37 -9.83 -67.35
C PRO A 118 -27.49 -9.82 -66.09
N GLU A 119 -28.17 -10.07 -64.97
CA GLU A 119 -27.72 -10.64 -63.69
C GLU A 119 -26.53 -9.99 -62.95
N GLY A 120 -26.86 -9.24 -61.90
CA GLY A 120 -25.91 -8.79 -60.88
C GLY A 120 -26.62 -8.13 -59.71
N GLY A 121 -27.10 -8.95 -58.76
CA GLY A 121 -27.65 -8.48 -57.50
C GLY A 121 -26.67 -7.57 -56.74
N GLU A 122 -27.26 -6.61 -56.01
CA GLU A 122 -26.67 -5.86 -54.89
C GLU A 122 -25.63 -4.76 -55.18
N THR A 123 -25.19 -4.54 -56.42
CA THR A 123 -24.18 -3.49 -56.74
C THR A 123 -24.60 -2.44 -57.77
N GLN A 124 -25.91 -2.28 -58.01
CA GLN A 124 -26.39 -1.22 -58.88
C GLN A 124 -26.38 0.13 -58.12
N ALA A 125 -25.65 1.11 -58.65
CA ALA A 125 -25.69 2.47 -58.14
C ALA A 125 -27.12 3.01 -58.19
N PRO A 126 -27.63 3.67 -57.12
CA PRO A 126 -29.00 4.16 -57.09
C PRO A 126 -29.25 5.10 -58.27
N SER A 127 -30.40 4.95 -58.92
CA SER A 127 -30.81 5.78 -60.05
C SER A 127 -30.82 7.27 -59.64
N ALA A 128 -30.56 8.17 -60.58
CA ALA A 128 -30.44 9.61 -60.33
C ALA A 128 -31.70 10.25 -59.72
N ASP A 129 -32.84 9.56 -59.75
CA ASP A 129 -34.09 9.96 -59.09
C ASP A 129 -34.14 9.53 -57.61
N ASP A 130 -33.50 8.43 -57.21
CA ASP A 130 -33.37 8.02 -55.80
C ASP A 130 -32.43 8.93 -55.02
N VAL A 131 -31.38 9.44 -55.67
CA VAL A 131 -30.43 10.38 -55.07
C VAL A 131 -31.07 11.75 -54.79
N ARG A 132 -32.21 12.07 -55.42
CA ARG A 132 -32.91 13.37 -55.32
C ARG A 132 -34.12 13.40 -54.38
N ARG A 133 -34.55 12.26 -53.83
CA ARG A 133 -35.72 12.19 -52.92
C ARG A 133 -35.45 12.75 -51.52
N LEU A 134 -34.20 12.78 -51.07
CA LEU A 134 -33.80 13.45 -49.82
C LEU A 134 -33.28 14.85 -50.13
N ARG A 135 -33.94 15.89 -49.63
CA ARG A 135 -33.45 17.27 -49.75
C ARG A 135 -32.18 17.43 -48.91
N PRO A 136 -31.02 17.79 -49.49
CA PRO A 136 -29.80 18.02 -48.72
C PRO A 136 -30.03 19.10 -47.65
N GLY A 137 -29.83 18.74 -46.38
CA GLY A 137 -29.93 19.65 -45.23
C GLY A 137 -31.19 19.50 -44.36
N GLU A 138 -32.11 18.59 -44.69
CA GLU A 138 -33.27 18.30 -43.84
C GLU A 138 -32.92 17.37 -42.67
N LEU A 139 -33.48 17.65 -41.49
CA LEU A 139 -33.33 16.82 -40.29
C LEU A 139 -34.28 15.63 -40.41
N ASP A 140 -33.76 14.42 -40.30
CA ASP A 140 -34.55 13.19 -40.39
C ASP A 140 -35.73 13.23 -39.40
N PRO A 141 -36.98 13.00 -39.85
CA PRO A 141 -38.16 13.04 -38.99
C PRO A 141 -38.18 11.92 -37.93
N ASP A 142 -37.66 10.73 -38.25
CA ASP A 142 -37.73 9.54 -37.38
C ASP A 142 -36.34 8.91 -37.14
N PRO A 143 -35.39 9.62 -36.47
CA PRO A 143 -34.05 9.09 -36.22
C PRO A 143 -34.03 7.89 -35.26
N GLU A 144 -35.12 7.64 -34.53
CA GLU A 144 -35.25 6.53 -33.58
C GLU A 144 -35.27 5.14 -34.23
N THR A 145 -35.57 5.04 -35.52
CA THR A 145 -35.64 3.73 -36.22
C THR A 145 -34.32 3.32 -36.85
N LYS A 146 -33.35 4.23 -36.92
CA LYS A 146 -32.05 3.98 -37.56
C LYS A 146 -31.05 3.30 -36.63
N PRO A 147 -30.08 2.52 -37.14
CA PRO A 147 -29.00 1.99 -36.32
C PRO A 147 -28.22 3.10 -35.58
N ALA A 148 -27.71 2.76 -34.40
CA ALA A 148 -26.87 3.69 -33.63
C ALA A 148 -25.54 3.93 -34.35
N ARG A 149 -25.02 5.15 -34.26
CA ARG A 149 -23.65 5.44 -34.71
C ARG A 149 -22.65 4.78 -33.76
N PRO A 150 -21.63 4.08 -34.29
CA PRO A 150 -20.53 3.57 -33.48
C PRO A 150 -19.83 4.69 -32.71
N ASP A 151 -19.32 4.33 -31.53
CA ASP A 151 -18.61 5.26 -30.65
C ASP A 151 -17.31 5.73 -31.31
N THR A 152 -16.97 7.01 -31.15
CA THR A 152 -15.69 7.55 -31.63
C THR A 152 -14.55 7.05 -30.73
N ILE A 153 -13.35 6.88 -31.30
CA ILE A 153 -12.16 6.46 -30.52
C ILE A 153 -11.85 7.52 -29.45
N ASP A 154 -11.91 8.78 -29.85
CA ASP A 154 -11.74 9.92 -28.95
C ASP A 154 -13.10 10.47 -28.56
N LEU A 155 -13.68 9.89 -27.50
CA LEU A 155 -14.92 10.36 -26.90
C LEU A 155 -14.78 11.81 -26.44
N ASP A 156 -15.72 12.64 -26.84
CA ASP A 156 -15.85 14.02 -26.44
C ASP A 156 -16.19 14.16 -24.95
N GLU A 157 -15.95 15.35 -24.39
CA GLU A 157 -16.15 15.63 -22.96
C GLU A 157 -17.61 15.42 -22.55
N ASP A 158 -18.56 15.80 -23.41
CA ASP A 158 -20.00 15.62 -23.21
C ASP A 158 -20.37 14.14 -23.04
N GLU A 159 -19.83 13.25 -23.88
CA GLU A 159 -20.12 11.81 -23.82
C GLU A 159 -19.48 11.14 -22.59
N LYS A 160 -18.24 11.54 -22.26
CA LYS A 160 -17.55 11.10 -21.04
C LYS A 160 -18.28 11.54 -19.78
N GLU A 161 -18.72 12.80 -19.73
CA GLU A 161 -19.48 13.35 -18.62
C GLU A 161 -20.82 12.61 -18.48
N MET A 162 -21.55 12.41 -19.58
CA MET A 162 -22.80 11.68 -19.62
C MET A 162 -22.65 10.24 -19.09
N LEU A 163 -21.60 9.52 -19.51
CA LEU A 163 -21.30 8.18 -18.99
C LEU A 163 -20.98 8.19 -17.49
N SER A 164 -20.19 9.16 -17.04
CA SER A 164 -19.82 9.29 -15.62
C SER A 164 -21.03 9.60 -14.74
N GLU A 165 -21.92 10.48 -15.21
CA GLU A 165 -23.16 10.85 -14.55
C GLU A 165 -24.12 9.65 -14.49
N ALA A 166 -24.29 8.93 -15.61
CA ALA A 166 -25.11 7.73 -15.69
C ALA A 166 -24.63 6.68 -14.67
N ARG A 167 -23.33 6.38 -14.63
CA ARG A 167 -22.73 5.46 -13.64
C ARG A 167 -23.02 5.89 -12.21
N ALA A 168 -22.81 7.17 -11.87
CA ALA A 168 -23.05 7.70 -10.53
C ALA A 168 -24.53 7.61 -10.13
N ARG A 169 -25.46 7.94 -11.05
CA ARG A 169 -26.91 7.88 -10.81
C ARG A 169 -27.41 6.44 -10.72
N LEU A 170 -26.87 5.51 -11.51
CA LEU A 170 -27.21 4.09 -11.44
C LEU A 170 -26.69 3.43 -10.16
N ALA A 171 -25.50 3.78 -9.68
CA ALA A 171 -24.97 3.28 -8.41
C ALA A 171 -25.73 3.81 -7.18
N ASN A 172 -26.28 5.03 -7.26
CA ASN A 172 -26.96 5.63 -6.12
C ASN A 172 -28.39 5.08 -5.91
N THR A 173 -28.62 4.47 -4.75
CA THR A 173 -29.96 4.04 -4.27
C THR A 173 -30.42 4.87 -3.06
N GLN A 174 -29.53 5.65 -2.45
CA GLN A 174 -29.79 6.35 -1.18
C GLN A 174 -30.34 7.76 -1.40
N GLY A 175 -31.40 8.10 -0.68
CA GLY A 175 -31.96 9.45 -0.63
C GLY A 175 -31.18 10.43 0.26
N LYS A 176 -31.59 11.71 0.26
CA LYS A 176 -30.94 12.79 1.03
C LYS A 176 -30.85 12.49 2.53
N LYS A 177 -31.92 11.96 3.14
CA LYS A 177 -31.98 11.65 4.58
C LYS A 177 -31.00 10.53 4.97
N ALA A 178 -30.89 9.48 4.15
CA ALA A 178 -29.96 8.38 4.38
C ALA A 178 -28.50 8.86 4.28
N LYS A 179 -28.15 9.62 3.24
CA LYS A 179 -26.81 10.20 3.08
C LYS A 179 -26.45 11.16 4.20
N ARG A 180 -27.40 12.02 4.62
CA ARG A 180 -27.21 12.92 5.77
C ARG A 180 -26.96 12.14 7.06
N LYS A 181 -27.80 11.16 7.37
CA LYS A 181 -27.67 10.34 8.59
C LYS A 181 -26.39 9.49 8.60
N ALA A 182 -25.93 9.03 7.43
CA ALA A 182 -24.65 8.34 7.29
C ALA A 182 -23.46 9.27 7.58
N ARG A 183 -23.46 10.49 7.03
CA ARG A 183 -22.43 11.51 7.35
C ARG A 183 -22.48 11.93 8.82
N GLU A 184 -23.66 12.09 9.38
CA GLU A 184 -23.85 12.43 10.81
C GLU A 184 -23.28 11.33 11.71
N ARG A 185 -23.55 10.06 11.41
CA ARG A 185 -22.94 8.91 12.11
C ARG A 185 -21.42 8.91 12.02
N GLN A 186 -20.85 9.13 10.83
CA GLN A 186 -19.40 9.21 10.66
C GLN A 186 -18.79 10.38 11.45
N GLN A 187 -19.45 11.54 11.45
CA GLN A 187 -19.02 12.69 12.24
C GLN A 187 -19.11 12.38 13.74
N GLU A 188 -20.16 11.71 14.20
CA GLU A 188 -20.31 11.30 15.59
C GLU A 188 -19.24 10.29 16.02
N GLU A 189 -18.93 9.29 15.19
CA GLU A 189 -17.83 8.35 15.41
C GLU A 189 -16.47 9.08 15.48
N SER A 190 -16.22 10.02 14.57
CA SER A 190 -15.00 10.83 14.59
C SER A 190 -14.89 11.71 15.85
N ARG A 191 -16.00 12.35 16.26
CA ARG A 191 -16.07 13.14 17.50
C ARG A 191 -15.83 12.27 18.72
N ARG A 192 -16.42 11.06 18.74
CA ARG A 192 -16.22 10.08 19.82
C ARG A 192 -14.76 9.66 19.90
N LEU A 193 -14.11 9.35 18.78
CA LEU A 193 -12.69 8.99 18.76
C LEU A 193 -11.79 10.14 19.22
N ALA A 194 -12.05 11.37 18.76
CA ALA A 194 -11.30 12.55 19.21
C ALA A 194 -11.49 12.81 20.71
N ALA A 195 -12.72 12.70 21.22
CA ALA A 195 -12.99 12.84 22.65
C ALA A 195 -12.32 11.71 23.47
N LEU A 196 -12.30 10.48 22.97
CA LEU A 196 -11.60 9.36 23.60
C LEU A 196 -10.09 9.58 23.62
N GLN A 197 -9.51 10.10 22.54
CA GLN A 197 -8.09 10.44 22.47
C GLN A 197 -7.74 11.52 23.50
N LYS A 198 -8.47 12.65 23.51
CA LYS A 198 -8.28 13.70 24.51
C LYS A 198 -8.41 13.16 25.94
N ARG A 199 -9.38 12.28 26.18
CA ARG A 199 -9.57 11.64 27.49
C ARG A 199 -8.40 10.74 27.85
N ARG A 200 -7.86 9.97 26.90
CA ARG A 200 -6.67 9.13 27.12
C ARG A 200 -5.48 10.02 27.47
N GLU A 201 -5.26 11.08 26.73
CA GLU A 201 -4.18 12.05 26.95
C GLU A 201 -4.28 12.70 28.33
N LEU A 202 -5.47 13.17 28.72
CA LEU A 202 -5.73 13.71 30.05
C LEU A 202 -5.52 12.67 31.15
N LYS A 203 -6.01 11.43 30.97
CA LYS A 203 -5.84 10.34 31.93
C LYS A 203 -4.36 9.93 32.05
N THR A 204 -3.61 9.88 30.96
CA THR A 204 -2.17 9.60 30.97
C THR A 204 -1.38 10.72 31.62
N ALA A 205 -1.85 11.97 31.49
CA ALA A 205 -1.33 13.12 32.22
C ALA A 205 -1.81 13.18 33.69
N GLY A 206 -2.59 12.19 34.14
CA GLY A 206 -3.12 12.11 35.51
C GLY A 206 -4.33 13.00 35.81
N ILE A 207 -4.83 13.75 34.82
CA ILE A 207 -5.98 14.64 34.94
C ILE A 207 -7.27 13.85 34.71
N ASN A 208 -7.93 13.46 35.80
CA ASN A 208 -9.20 12.73 35.75
C ASN A 208 -10.40 13.70 35.65
N VAL A 209 -10.73 14.11 34.41
CA VAL A 209 -11.95 14.90 34.16
C VAL A 209 -13.18 13.97 34.15
N LYS A 210 -14.12 14.19 35.08
CA LYS A 210 -15.42 13.51 35.10
C LYS A 210 -16.32 14.12 34.03
N ILE A 211 -16.73 13.31 33.05
CA ILE A 211 -17.72 13.73 32.06
C ILE A 211 -19.09 13.71 32.72
N ARG A 212 -19.79 14.85 32.73
CA ARG A 212 -21.25 14.88 32.98
C ARG A 212 -21.95 14.86 31.63
N SER A 213 -22.43 13.70 31.20
CA SER A 213 -23.05 13.52 29.88
C SER A 213 -24.51 13.14 29.93
N ARG A 214 -25.24 13.47 30.99
CA ARG A 214 -26.65 13.07 31.09
C ARG A 214 -27.57 14.24 30.84
N LYS A 215 -28.55 14.02 29.96
CA LYS A 215 -29.75 14.83 29.91
C LYS A 215 -30.71 14.34 30.99
N ASP A 216 -31.46 15.26 31.56
CA ASP A 216 -32.46 14.94 32.57
C ASP A 216 -33.52 13.99 31.98
N GLY A 217 -33.81 12.88 32.67
CA GLY A 217 -34.71 11.81 32.19
C GLY A 217 -34.08 10.65 31.39
N GLU A 218 -32.77 10.66 31.13
CA GLU A 218 -32.07 9.54 30.46
C GLU A 218 -31.58 8.49 31.48
N MET A 219 -32.04 7.24 31.37
CA MET A 219 -31.61 6.13 32.23
C MET A 219 -30.15 5.76 31.94
N ASP A 220 -29.36 5.50 33.00
CA ASP A 220 -27.99 5.03 32.81
C ASP A 220 -27.93 3.51 32.69
N TYR A 221 -27.89 3.06 31.44
CA TYR A 221 -27.72 1.67 31.05
C TYR A 221 -26.45 0.99 31.59
N ASN A 222 -25.43 1.75 32.00
CA ASN A 222 -24.20 1.20 32.58
C ASN A 222 -24.26 1.08 34.11
N ALA A 223 -25.09 1.88 34.77
CA ALA A 223 -25.20 1.89 36.23
C ALA A 223 -26.19 0.83 36.73
N ASP A 224 -27.25 0.57 35.97
CA ASP A 224 -28.27 -0.41 36.34
C ASP A 224 -28.81 -1.12 35.09
N ILE A 225 -29.35 -2.32 35.28
CA ILE A 225 -30.03 -3.08 34.22
C ILE A 225 -31.40 -2.41 34.01
N PRO A 226 -31.64 -1.77 32.84
CA PRO A 226 -32.93 -1.14 32.61
C PRO A 226 -34.02 -2.20 32.59
N PHE A 227 -35.07 -1.96 33.37
CA PHE A 227 -36.22 -2.86 33.49
C PHE A 227 -35.83 -4.31 33.84
N GLU A 228 -34.97 -4.48 34.85
CA GLU A 228 -34.59 -5.81 35.34
C GLU A 228 -35.84 -6.64 35.70
N ARG A 229 -35.98 -7.78 35.02
CA ARG A 229 -36.92 -8.83 35.40
C ARG A 229 -36.11 -10.00 35.93
N LYS A 230 -36.17 -10.21 37.23
CA LYS A 230 -35.51 -11.35 37.87
C LYS A 230 -36.09 -12.64 37.32
N ALA A 231 -35.22 -13.61 37.05
CA ALA A 231 -35.66 -14.94 36.66
C ALA A 231 -36.59 -15.51 37.75
N LEU A 232 -37.67 -16.16 37.32
CA LEU A 232 -38.59 -16.81 38.25
C LEU A 232 -37.84 -17.88 39.02
N THR A 233 -38.03 -17.91 40.34
CA THR A 233 -37.38 -18.91 41.21
C THR A 233 -37.95 -20.30 40.90
N GLY A 234 -37.12 -21.20 40.39
CA GLY A 234 -37.50 -22.58 40.06
C GLY A 234 -37.32 -23.56 41.23
N PHE A 235 -37.59 -24.84 40.98
CA PHE A 235 -37.44 -25.94 41.96
C PHE A 235 -35.98 -26.43 42.10
N TYR A 236 -35.11 -26.05 41.18
CA TYR A 236 -33.70 -26.46 41.15
C TYR A 236 -32.78 -25.36 41.72
N ASP A 237 -31.73 -25.76 42.44
CA ASP A 237 -30.69 -24.84 42.89
C ASP A 237 -29.79 -24.42 41.72
N THR A 238 -29.53 -23.11 41.61
CA THR A 238 -28.73 -22.48 40.54
C THR A 238 -27.43 -21.87 41.05
N SER A 239 -27.05 -22.17 42.31
CA SER A 239 -25.83 -21.65 42.95
C SER A 239 -24.55 -22.00 42.17
N GLU A 240 -24.42 -23.22 41.66
CA GLU A 240 -23.27 -23.67 40.88
C GLU A 240 -23.16 -22.96 39.52
N GLU A 241 -24.30 -22.72 38.85
CA GLU A 241 -24.36 -22.00 37.58
C GLU A 241 -23.98 -20.53 37.72
N LEU A 242 -24.34 -19.90 38.85
CA LEU A 242 -23.94 -18.52 39.17
C LEU A 242 -22.42 -18.39 39.32
N VAL A 243 -21.78 -19.34 40.01
CA VAL A 243 -20.31 -19.38 40.17
C VAL A 243 -19.61 -19.56 38.82
N LEU A 244 -20.12 -20.44 37.96
CA LEU A 244 -19.62 -20.61 36.60
C LEU A 244 -19.78 -19.34 35.76
N ASN A 245 -20.93 -18.67 35.85
CA ASN A 245 -21.20 -17.41 35.16
C ASN A 245 -20.26 -16.28 35.63
N GLU A 246 -19.95 -16.20 36.92
CA GLU A 246 -18.97 -15.25 37.45
C GLU A 246 -17.55 -15.54 36.93
N ARG A 247 -17.15 -16.82 36.90
CA ARG A 247 -15.86 -17.25 36.35
C ARG A 247 -15.75 -16.92 34.85
N GLN A 248 -16.82 -17.16 34.09
CA GLN A 248 -16.88 -16.80 32.67
C GLN A 248 -16.84 -15.27 32.47
N ARG A 249 -17.53 -14.50 33.33
CA ARG A 249 -17.52 -13.03 33.30
C ARG A 249 -16.13 -12.47 33.62
N ALA A 250 -15.40 -13.07 34.56
CA ALA A 250 -14.03 -12.70 34.87
C ALA A 250 -13.05 -13.08 33.75
N ALA A 251 -13.27 -14.21 33.07
CA ALA A 251 -12.49 -14.65 31.92
C ALA A 251 -12.81 -13.90 30.61
N PHE A 252 -13.84 -13.05 30.62
CA PHE A 252 -14.31 -12.35 29.44
C PHE A 252 -13.42 -11.15 29.12
N ASP A 253 -12.62 -11.25 28.05
CA ASP A 253 -11.85 -10.13 27.50
C ASP A 253 -12.68 -9.35 26.45
N PRO A 254 -13.04 -8.08 26.72
CA PRO A 254 -13.83 -7.25 25.80
C PRO A 254 -13.19 -7.05 24.42
N ARG A 255 -11.85 -7.14 24.30
CA ARG A 255 -11.14 -6.97 23.03
C ARG A 255 -11.39 -8.14 22.07
N LYS A 256 -11.51 -9.35 22.61
CA LYS A 256 -11.74 -10.58 21.83
C LYS A 256 -13.13 -10.58 21.19
N GLN A 257 -14.13 -10.01 21.85
CA GLN A 257 -15.50 -9.92 21.31
C GLN A 257 -15.67 -8.79 20.29
N GLN A 258 -15.00 -7.64 20.43
CA GLN A 258 -15.05 -6.59 19.40
C GLN A 258 -14.44 -7.05 18.08
N LEU A 259 -13.38 -7.85 18.13
CA LEU A 259 -12.78 -8.47 16.94
C LEU A 259 -13.75 -9.45 16.27
N THR A 260 -14.46 -10.29 17.04
CA THR A 260 -15.44 -11.24 16.48
C THR A 260 -16.73 -10.57 16.00
N ALA A 261 -17.18 -9.49 16.64
CA ALA A 261 -18.35 -8.72 16.22
C ALA A 261 -18.08 -7.90 14.95
N ASN A 262 -16.87 -7.32 14.80
CA ASN A 262 -16.45 -6.68 13.56
C ASN A 262 -16.33 -7.70 12.42
N LYS A 263 -15.87 -8.92 12.72
CA LYS A 263 -15.78 -10.02 11.75
C LYS A 263 -17.15 -10.44 11.18
N ARG A 264 -18.19 -10.44 12.02
CA ARG A 264 -19.58 -10.76 11.61
C ARG A 264 -20.25 -9.63 10.80
N LYS A 265 -19.71 -8.41 10.80
CA LYS A 265 -20.31 -7.25 10.15
C LYS A 265 -19.72 -7.07 8.74
N GLY A 266 -20.09 -7.98 7.83
CA GLY A 266 -19.88 -7.83 6.37
C GLY A 266 -18.47 -8.10 5.83
N ASP A 267 -17.45 -8.18 6.69
CA ASP A 267 -16.07 -8.45 6.24
C ASP A 267 -15.88 -9.91 5.78
N GLU A 268 -16.56 -10.89 6.40
CA GLU A 268 -16.48 -12.30 5.97
C GLU A 268 -17.09 -12.54 4.58
N ASP A 269 -18.20 -11.89 4.24
CA ASP A 269 -18.83 -12.02 2.92
C ASP A 269 -18.04 -11.27 1.85
N GLU A 270 -17.52 -10.08 2.13
CA GLU A 270 -16.61 -9.38 1.22
C GLU A 270 -15.30 -10.14 1.02
N GLU A 271 -14.71 -10.70 2.09
CA GLU A 271 -13.48 -11.47 2.01
C GLU A 271 -13.72 -12.79 1.27
N ASN A 272 -14.83 -13.46 1.49
CA ASN A 272 -15.22 -14.66 0.73
C ASN A 272 -15.50 -14.35 -0.73
N ASN A 273 -16.13 -13.22 -1.05
CA ASN A 273 -16.38 -12.81 -2.43
C ASN A 273 -15.10 -12.35 -3.14
N ARG A 274 -14.18 -11.68 -2.42
CA ARG A 274 -12.81 -11.40 -2.88
C ARG A 274 -12.02 -12.70 -3.09
N LYS A 275 -12.14 -13.67 -2.19
CA LYS A 275 -11.52 -15.00 -2.32
C LYS A 275 -12.12 -15.78 -3.49
N ARG A 276 -13.44 -15.70 -3.73
CA ARG A 276 -14.10 -16.30 -4.90
C ARG A 276 -13.65 -15.65 -6.19
N ARG A 277 -13.71 -14.32 -6.29
CA ARG A 277 -13.21 -13.56 -7.46
C ARG A 277 -11.71 -13.79 -7.71
N LYS A 278 -10.92 -13.90 -6.64
CA LYS A 278 -9.50 -14.23 -6.73
C LYS A 278 -9.30 -15.68 -7.18
N ASN A 279 -10.07 -16.64 -6.68
CA ASN A 279 -10.01 -18.03 -7.13
C ASN A 279 -10.48 -18.21 -8.58
N GLU A 280 -11.43 -17.39 -9.03
CA GLU A 280 -11.97 -17.41 -10.39
C GLU A 280 -11.00 -16.75 -11.39
N LYS A 281 -10.28 -15.70 -10.95
CA LYS A 281 -9.19 -15.06 -11.72
C LYS A 281 -7.87 -15.84 -11.68
N ASP A 282 -7.61 -16.52 -10.57
CA ASP A 282 -6.45 -17.37 -10.32
C ASP A 282 -6.87 -18.86 -10.41
N GLY A 283 -7.56 -19.24 -11.50
CA GLY A 283 -7.79 -20.63 -11.88
C GLY A 283 -6.50 -21.39 -12.25
N ALA A 284 -5.43 -21.16 -11.49
CA ALA A 284 -4.14 -21.82 -11.58
C ALA A 284 -3.76 -22.36 -10.18
N SER A 285 -3.96 -23.67 -10.03
CA SER A 285 -3.37 -24.61 -9.07
C SER A 285 -3.57 -24.35 -7.56
N GLU A 286 -4.22 -25.30 -6.90
CA GLU A 286 -4.35 -25.40 -5.44
C GLU A 286 -3.00 -25.40 -4.68
N SER A 287 -1.90 -25.73 -5.36
CA SER A 287 -0.53 -25.66 -4.82
C SER A 287 -0.12 -24.24 -4.40
N HIS A 288 -0.64 -23.22 -5.08
CA HIS A 288 -0.32 -21.82 -4.77
C HIS A 288 -1.05 -21.31 -3.51
N LYS A 289 -2.21 -21.90 -3.18
CA LYS A 289 -2.98 -21.60 -1.96
C LYS A 289 -2.32 -22.17 -0.70
N ALA A 290 -1.78 -23.38 -0.76
CA ALA A 290 -1.05 -23.99 0.35
C ALA A 290 0.22 -23.19 0.70
N ALA A 291 0.95 -22.74 -0.33
CA ALA A 291 2.16 -21.92 -0.17
C ALA A 291 1.88 -20.52 0.37
N LEU A 292 0.79 -19.86 -0.05
CA LEU A 292 0.41 -18.54 0.47
C LEU A 292 -0.11 -18.60 1.90
N LYS A 293 -0.86 -19.65 2.27
CA LYS A 293 -1.34 -19.86 3.64
C LYS A 293 -0.18 -20.22 4.58
N ALA A 294 0.77 -21.03 4.13
CA ALA A 294 2.00 -21.33 4.86
C ALA A 294 2.91 -20.09 5.00
N GLY A 295 3.05 -19.28 3.94
CA GLY A 295 3.81 -18.03 3.98
C GLY A 295 3.16 -16.95 4.84
N GLN A 296 1.82 -16.93 4.95
CA GLN A 296 1.11 -16.03 5.85
C GLN A 296 1.20 -16.48 7.31
N LEU A 297 1.14 -17.80 7.58
CA LEU A 297 1.42 -18.37 8.90
C LEU A 297 2.87 -18.15 9.34
N GLN A 298 3.82 -18.22 8.40
CA GLN A 298 5.23 -17.94 8.65
C GLN A 298 5.46 -16.45 8.88
N LYS A 299 4.82 -15.56 8.12
CA LYS A 299 4.84 -14.10 8.39
C LYS A 299 4.17 -13.73 9.71
N ILE A 300 3.13 -14.43 10.14
CA ILE A 300 2.48 -14.19 11.43
C ILE A 300 3.40 -14.69 12.57
N ARG A 301 4.06 -15.83 12.39
CA ARG A 301 5.04 -16.37 13.35
C ARG A 301 6.32 -15.52 13.41
N GLU A 302 6.80 -15.02 12.27
CA GLU A 302 7.89 -14.03 12.18
C GLU A 302 7.48 -12.66 12.71
N ALA A 303 6.23 -12.23 12.52
CA ALA A 303 5.70 -11.00 13.10
C ALA A 303 5.54 -11.12 14.63
N GLU A 304 5.08 -12.27 15.14
CA GLU A 304 5.04 -12.56 16.58
C GLU A 304 6.45 -12.59 17.17
N GLN A 305 7.41 -13.21 16.50
CA GLN A 305 8.83 -13.21 16.91
C GLN A 305 9.46 -11.81 16.79
N SER A 306 9.08 -11.00 15.79
CA SER A 306 9.56 -9.62 15.63
C SER A 306 8.86 -8.60 16.54
N SER A 307 7.77 -9.00 17.23
CA SER A 307 7.10 -8.20 18.25
C SER A 307 7.72 -8.38 19.64
N LYS A 308 8.54 -9.43 19.83
CA LYS A 308 9.52 -9.51 20.92
C LYS A 308 10.77 -8.67 20.55
N ARG A 309 10.68 -7.35 20.57
CA ARG A 309 11.85 -6.46 20.31
C ARG A 309 12.69 -6.21 21.57
N ARG A 310 14.01 -6.46 21.47
CA ARG A 310 15.06 -5.78 22.26
C ARG A 310 15.02 -4.27 21.94
N GLY A 311 15.29 -3.43 22.95
CA GLY A 311 15.30 -1.97 22.85
C GLY A 311 16.29 -1.45 21.79
N LEU A 312 15.89 -0.41 21.06
CA LEU A 312 16.68 0.24 20.02
C LEU A 312 17.82 1.07 20.64
N VAL A 313 19.06 0.59 20.51
CA VAL A 313 20.27 1.38 20.80
C VAL A 313 20.76 1.98 19.48
N LEU A 314 20.73 3.30 19.38
CA LEU A 314 21.28 4.05 18.25
C LEU A 314 22.79 4.30 18.49
N PRO A 315 23.63 4.31 17.45
CA PRO A 315 25.03 4.74 17.56
C PRO A 315 25.10 6.22 17.97
N ALA A 316 26.04 6.57 18.84
CA ALA A 316 26.28 7.97 19.20
C ALA A 316 26.66 8.78 17.93
N PRO A 317 26.22 10.05 17.82
CA PRO A 317 26.56 10.91 16.70
C PRO A 317 28.09 11.09 16.62
N GLN A 318 28.68 10.63 15.53
CA GLN A 318 30.09 10.90 15.20
C GLN A 318 30.17 12.30 14.59
N VAL A 319 30.20 13.32 15.45
CA VAL A 319 30.63 14.66 15.08
C VAL A 319 31.65 15.06 16.14
N SER A 320 32.88 15.34 15.72
CA SER A 320 33.94 15.74 16.65
C SER A 320 33.63 17.14 17.21
N GLU A 321 34.03 17.43 18.46
CA GLU A 321 33.78 18.75 19.09
C GLU A 321 34.30 19.92 18.24
N GLY A 322 35.38 19.72 17.47
CA GLY A 322 35.90 20.72 16.54
C GLY A 322 34.97 21.03 15.36
N GLU A 323 34.27 20.02 14.81
CA GLU A 323 33.28 20.24 13.75
C GLU A 323 32.02 20.92 14.29
N LEU A 324 31.68 20.66 15.56
CA LEU A 324 30.57 21.34 16.23
C LEU A 324 30.89 22.82 16.50
N GLU A 325 32.12 23.12 16.92
CA GLU A 325 32.59 24.49 17.12
C GLU A 325 32.65 25.28 15.80
N ASP A 326 33.08 24.66 14.71
CA ASP A 326 33.11 25.31 13.39
C ASP A 326 31.71 25.53 12.81
N ILE A 327 30.77 24.60 13.04
CA ILE A 327 29.35 24.79 12.67
C ILE A 327 28.71 25.90 13.52
N VAL A 328 29.00 25.97 14.82
CA VAL A 328 28.53 27.04 15.71
C VAL A 328 29.15 28.38 15.34
N LYS A 329 30.42 28.41 14.91
CA LYS A 329 31.13 29.62 14.49
C LYS A 329 30.63 30.13 13.13
N MET A 330 30.39 29.25 12.16
CA MET A 330 29.71 29.62 10.91
C MET A 330 28.28 30.11 11.15
N GLY A 331 27.55 29.47 12.06
CA GLY A 331 26.21 29.90 12.48
C GLY A 331 26.20 31.30 13.10
N LYS A 332 27.13 31.57 14.03
CA LYS A 332 27.28 32.89 14.68
C LYS A 332 27.74 33.98 13.70
N MET A 333 28.58 33.66 12.72
CA MET A 333 28.98 34.62 11.67
C MET A 333 27.83 34.95 10.72
N GLY A 334 27.00 33.96 10.36
CA GLY A 334 25.78 34.17 9.57
C GLY A 334 24.74 35.00 10.33
N GLU A 335 24.60 34.77 11.63
CA GLU A 335 23.67 35.53 12.49
C GLU A 335 24.15 36.98 12.71
N ALA A 336 25.45 37.20 12.95
CA ALA A 336 26.02 38.55 13.09
C ALA A 336 25.95 39.38 11.79
N ALA A 337 26.09 38.75 10.62
CA ALA A 337 25.90 39.39 9.33
C ALA A 337 24.42 39.77 9.08
N ASN A 338 23.48 38.92 9.51
CA ASN A 338 22.05 39.19 9.42
C ASN A 338 21.60 40.31 10.38
N ILE A 339 22.19 40.39 11.58
CA ILE A 339 21.93 41.48 12.54
C ILE A 339 22.44 42.82 12.00
N ARG A 340 23.67 42.90 11.46
CA ARG A 340 24.18 44.12 10.82
C ARG A 340 23.39 44.54 9.57
N ALA A 341 22.87 43.59 8.81
CA ALA A 341 22.03 43.88 7.64
C ALA A 341 20.63 44.42 8.04
N ARG A 342 20.16 44.13 9.27
CA ARG A 342 18.89 44.64 9.81
C ARG A 342 19.00 46.05 10.43
N GLU A 343 20.19 46.49 10.82
CA GLU A 343 20.44 47.81 11.40
C GLU A 343 20.68 48.92 10.36
N SER A 344 20.75 48.59 9.07
CA SER A 344 20.93 49.54 7.96
C SER A 344 19.60 49.84 7.25
N GLU A 345 19.19 51.11 7.17
CA GLU A 345 17.88 51.57 6.65
C GLU A 345 17.66 51.42 5.12
N ASN A 346 18.59 50.79 4.38
CA ASN A 346 18.48 50.61 2.92
C ASN A 346 17.92 49.22 2.55
N ASP A 347 16.70 49.19 1.99
CA ASP A 347 15.94 47.97 1.66
C ASP A 347 16.57 47.13 0.52
N ALA A 348 17.48 47.72 -0.26
CA ALA A 348 18.16 47.03 -1.37
C ALA A 348 19.23 46.01 -0.90
N THR A 349 19.83 46.19 0.27
CA THR A 349 20.83 45.25 0.82
C THR A 349 20.20 44.05 1.52
N ARG A 350 18.91 44.15 1.88
CA ARG A 350 18.16 43.10 2.59
C ARG A 350 17.85 41.88 1.70
N GLY A 351 17.70 42.09 0.38
CA GLY A 351 17.39 41.04 -0.59
C GLY A 351 18.57 40.14 -0.99
N LEU A 352 19.81 40.59 -0.78
CA LEU A 352 21.03 39.90 -1.25
C LEU A 352 21.68 38.98 -0.20
N VAL A 353 21.33 39.13 1.08
CA VAL A 353 21.89 38.31 2.18
C VAL A 353 21.02 37.06 2.46
N SER A 354 19.78 37.02 1.96
CA SER A 354 18.86 35.91 2.17
C SER A 354 19.21 34.64 1.36
N THR A 355 20.16 34.70 0.43
CA THR A 355 20.46 33.61 -0.53
C THR A 355 21.72 32.80 -0.21
N TYR A 356 22.42 33.10 0.89
CA TYR A 356 23.65 32.38 1.27
C TYR A 356 23.46 31.30 2.35
N SER A 357 22.24 30.79 2.58
CA SER A 357 22.00 29.72 3.56
C SER A 357 21.98 28.30 2.98
N THR A 358 22.39 28.06 1.73
CA THR A 358 22.31 26.70 1.16
C THR A 358 23.48 26.36 0.24
N LEU A 359 24.53 25.77 0.83
CA LEU A 359 25.44 24.88 0.12
C LEU A 359 25.42 23.49 0.78
N ASN A 360 24.85 22.55 0.03
CA ASN A 360 25.15 21.12 -0.11
C ASN A 360 25.00 20.14 1.07
N SER A 361 24.02 19.23 0.97
CA SER A 361 24.30 17.80 1.14
C SER A 361 23.23 16.94 0.43
N SER A 362 23.71 15.96 -0.33
CA SER A 362 22.96 14.95 -1.05
C SER A 362 22.19 14.00 -0.12
N ALA A 363 20.85 14.09 -0.13
CA ALA A 363 19.94 13.02 0.29
C ALA A 363 18.59 13.19 -0.47
N PRO A 364 17.86 12.09 -0.77
CA PRO A 364 16.83 12.09 -1.80
C PRO A 364 15.51 12.71 -1.32
N ILE A 365 14.97 13.55 -2.22
CA ILE A 365 13.60 14.04 -2.41
C ILE A 365 12.57 13.47 -1.39
N ARG A 366 12.26 14.28 -0.38
CA ARG A 366 11.01 14.23 0.39
C ARG A 366 10.10 15.37 -0.07
N THR A 367 8.80 15.09 -0.07
CA THR A 367 7.69 15.99 -0.45
C THR A 367 7.81 17.41 0.12
N PRO A 368 7.35 18.45 -0.60
CA PRO A 368 7.46 19.84 -0.17
C PRO A 368 6.82 20.06 1.21
N LYS A 369 7.61 20.60 2.15
CA LYS A 369 7.19 21.03 3.50
C LYS A 369 6.23 22.20 3.34
N ALA A 370 5.04 22.12 3.95
CA ALA A 370 4.14 23.26 4.04
C ALA A 370 4.80 24.41 4.84
N PRO A 371 4.52 25.69 4.53
CA PRO A 371 5.07 26.82 5.27
C PRO A 371 4.72 26.70 6.76
N GLU A 372 5.67 27.08 7.62
CA GLU A 372 5.47 27.08 9.07
C GLU A 372 4.32 28.03 9.42
N GLN A 373 3.25 27.48 10.00
CA GLN A 373 2.14 28.27 10.52
C GLN A 373 2.50 28.66 11.96
N ASP A 374 2.66 29.96 12.19
CA ASP A 374 2.84 30.50 13.54
C ASP A 374 1.62 30.17 14.41
N ASP A 375 1.85 29.62 15.59
CA ASP A 375 0.80 29.20 16.52
C ASP A 375 0.11 30.44 17.14
N HIS A 376 -0.98 30.88 16.51
CA HIS A 376 -1.73 32.09 16.88
C HIS A 376 -2.15 32.11 18.36
N ILE A 377 -2.46 30.94 18.94
CA ILE A 377 -2.89 30.81 20.33
C ILE A 377 -1.71 31.05 21.29
N ALA A 378 -0.52 30.54 20.96
CA ALA A 378 0.67 30.74 21.77
C ALA A 378 1.10 32.22 21.79
N ASN A 379 0.99 32.91 20.64
CA ASN A 379 1.28 34.33 20.54
C ASN A 379 0.24 35.20 21.26
N GLU A 380 -1.03 34.80 21.26
CA GLU A 380 -2.08 35.49 22.02
C GLU A 380 -1.92 35.30 23.53
N ILE A 381 -1.54 34.10 23.99
CA ILE A 381 -1.19 33.87 25.41
C ILE A 381 0.02 34.71 25.81
N ARG A 382 1.03 34.86 24.94
CA ARG A 382 2.18 35.75 25.20
C ARG A 382 1.77 37.22 25.26
N ASN A 383 0.91 37.68 24.36
CA ASN A 383 0.37 39.04 24.37
C ASN A 383 -0.47 39.31 25.63
N ILE A 384 -1.35 38.37 26.04
CA ILE A 384 -2.16 38.49 27.26
C ILE A 384 -1.28 38.48 28.50
N ARG A 385 -0.26 37.63 28.53
CA ARG A 385 0.71 37.60 29.63
C ARG A 385 1.51 38.90 29.71
N ALA A 386 1.95 39.44 28.58
CA ALA A 386 2.65 40.73 28.51
C ALA A 386 1.77 41.92 28.96
N LEU A 387 0.46 41.88 28.65
CA LEU A 387 -0.51 42.88 29.11
C LEU A 387 -0.85 42.74 30.61
N ASN A 388 -0.81 41.53 31.16
CA ASN A 388 -1.03 41.31 32.59
C ASN A 388 0.21 41.64 33.44
N ASP A 389 1.41 41.43 32.88
CA ASP A 389 2.66 41.64 33.61
C ASP A 389 3.10 43.12 33.63
N THR A 390 2.47 44.01 32.85
CA THR A 390 2.82 45.44 32.78
C THR A 390 1.74 46.36 33.35
N GLN A 391 2.15 47.34 34.17
CA GLN A 391 1.23 48.32 34.77
C GLN A 391 0.68 49.28 33.70
N SER A 392 -0.61 49.61 33.79
CA SER A 392 -1.30 50.39 32.76
C SER A 392 -0.66 51.76 32.54
N ALA A 393 -0.69 52.24 31.29
CA ALA A 393 -0.08 53.50 30.87
C ALA A 393 -0.59 54.74 31.62
N LEU A 394 -1.71 54.64 32.36
CA LEU A 394 -2.23 55.70 33.22
C LEU A 394 -1.32 55.96 34.45
N LEU A 395 -0.47 55.00 34.82
CA LEU A 395 0.49 55.08 35.92
C LEU A 395 1.95 55.29 35.47
N GLY A 396 2.16 55.76 34.22
CA GLY A 396 3.48 56.14 33.70
C GLY A 396 4.37 55.01 33.18
N GLY A 397 3.80 53.84 32.88
CA GLY A 397 4.53 52.74 32.21
C GLY A 397 4.63 52.93 30.68
N GLU A 398 5.75 52.50 30.09
CA GLU A 398 5.93 52.42 28.63
C GLU A 398 5.05 51.32 28.00
N ASN A 399 4.58 51.56 26.78
CA ASN A 399 3.60 50.71 26.10
C ASN A 399 4.26 49.41 25.60
N THR A 400 3.76 48.23 26.00
CA THR A 400 4.35 46.93 25.60
C THR A 400 4.22 46.65 24.11
N PRO A 401 5.29 46.23 23.40
CA PRO A 401 5.22 45.85 22.00
C PRO A 401 4.44 44.54 21.82
N LEU A 402 3.24 44.64 21.23
CA LEU A 402 2.37 43.49 20.95
C LEU A 402 2.65 42.93 19.54
N HIS A 403 2.57 41.60 19.38
CA HIS A 403 2.62 40.98 18.06
C HIS A 403 1.31 41.27 17.30
N GLN A 404 1.33 42.21 16.35
CA GLN A 404 0.18 42.62 15.52
C GLN A 404 0.33 42.11 14.07
N GLY A 405 -0.78 41.70 13.42
CA GLY A 405 -0.82 41.29 12.01
C GLY A 405 -1.36 39.87 11.77
N SER A 406 -1.08 39.30 10.60
CA SER A 406 -1.57 37.99 10.10
C SER A 406 -1.30 36.78 11.03
N ALA A 407 -0.51 36.98 12.08
CA ALA A 407 -0.18 36.02 13.14
C ALA A 407 -1.08 36.15 14.40
N SER A 408 -2.04 37.08 14.41
CA SER A 408 -3.03 37.28 15.47
C SER A 408 -4.43 36.86 15.00
N THR A 409 -5.28 36.41 15.94
CA THR A 409 -6.69 36.06 15.70
C THR A 409 -7.55 37.26 15.29
N GLY A 410 -7.00 38.48 15.33
CA GLY A 410 -7.49 39.68 14.64
C GLY A 410 -8.86 40.16 15.13
N PHE A 411 -8.85 41.17 16.00
CA PHE A 411 -10.01 42.03 16.28
C PHE A 411 -10.18 43.09 15.17
N ASP A 412 -10.18 42.64 13.91
CA ASP A 412 -10.26 43.52 12.73
C ASP A 412 -11.60 43.34 11.97
N GLY A 413 -12.63 42.83 12.67
CA GLY A 413 -13.97 42.69 12.12
C GLY A 413 -14.91 41.81 12.96
N ILE A 414 -16.20 42.04 12.79
CA ILE A 414 -17.28 41.45 13.60
C ILE A 414 -17.61 39.97 13.24
N ALA A 415 -16.90 39.37 12.27
CA ALA A 415 -17.11 37.99 11.84
C ALA A 415 -15.83 37.14 11.95
N PRO A 416 -15.86 35.98 12.63
CA PRO A 416 -14.70 35.12 12.80
C PRO A 416 -14.29 34.43 11.48
N ARG A 417 -12.99 34.41 11.17
CA ARG A 417 -12.41 33.73 10.00
C ARG A 417 -12.43 32.20 10.18
N LYS A 418 -12.76 31.48 9.10
CA LYS A 418 -12.92 30.01 9.07
C LYS A 418 -11.58 29.32 8.74
N GLN A 419 -11.06 28.49 9.65
CA GLN A 419 -9.87 27.66 9.39
C GLN A 419 -10.20 26.45 8.52
N THR A 420 -9.39 26.20 7.49
CA THR A 420 -9.36 24.95 6.72
C THR A 420 -8.13 24.13 7.11
N MET A 421 -8.32 22.99 7.77
CA MET A 421 -7.24 22.05 8.07
C MET A 421 -7.13 20.99 6.97
N ALA A 422 -5.93 20.83 6.39
CA ALA A 422 -5.56 19.68 5.58
C ALA A 422 -4.54 18.83 6.36
N THR A 423 -4.86 17.56 6.61
CA THR A 423 -3.94 16.57 7.21
C THR A 423 -3.07 15.92 6.14
N PRO A 424 -1.83 15.52 6.49
CA PRO A 424 -1.61 14.09 6.70
C PRO A 424 -0.68 13.76 7.89
N ASN A 425 -1.03 12.67 8.57
CA ASN A 425 -0.28 11.99 9.64
C ASN A 425 0.89 11.18 9.02
N PRO A 426 2.01 10.84 9.70
CA PRO A 426 1.97 9.84 10.79
C PRO A 426 3.09 9.89 11.87
N MET A 427 2.82 9.19 12.98
CA MET A 427 3.76 8.56 13.96
C MET A 427 4.36 9.36 15.14
N ALA A 428 3.87 8.97 16.32
CA ALA A 428 4.57 8.55 17.54
C ALA A 428 5.45 9.54 18.36
N THR A 429 4.91 9.84 19.55
CA THR A 429 5.55 10.06 20.88
C THR A 429 6.87 9.28 21.12
N PRO A 430 7.77 9.60 22.09
CA PRO A 430 7.39 10.04 23.46
C PRO A 430 8.41 10.84 24.35
N PHE A 431 7.89 11.28 25.52
CA PHE A 431 8.50 11.29 26.88
C PHE A 431 9.18 12.54 27.54
N ARG A 432 8.75 12.75 28.82
CA ARG A 432 9.33 13.42 30.03
C ARG A 432 9.47 14.95 29.99
N GLY A 433 9.33 15.74 31.08
CA GLY A 433 9.12 15.58 32.52
C GLY A 433 8.96 17.01 33.14
N ALA A 434 8.13 17.21 34.17
CA ALA A 434 8.49 17.42 35.59
C ALA A 434 8.95 18.84 36.02
N ASN A 435 8.16 19.44 36.94
CA ASN A 435 8.41 20.43 38.04
C ASN A 435 7.31 21.52 38.07
N GLY A 436 6.53 21.74 39.15
CA GLY A 436 6.90 22.05 40.55
C GLY A 436 7.00 23.60 40.66
N VAL A 437 6.35 24.36 41.58
CA VAL A 437 6.42 24.31 43.05
C VAL A 437 5.38 25.26 43.72
N GLY A 438 5.04 24.99 45.01
CA GLY A 438 4.56 25.96 46.03
C GLY A 438 3.25 25.53 46.73
N ALA A 439 3.05 25.51 48.06
CA ALA A 439 3.82 25.87 49.26
C ALA A 439 3.16 25.24 50.52
N THR A 440 3.93 25.09 51.62
CA THR A 440 3.51 24.79 53.02
C THR A 440 3.44 26.12 53.84
N PRO A 441 2.83 26.25 55.06
CA PRO A 441 3.23 25.57 56.31
C PRO A 441 2.19 25.30 57.46
N ARG A 442 2.42 24.19 58.17
CA ARG A 442 2.33 23.85 59.62
C ARG A 442 1.13 24.19 60.57
N GLN A 443 0.81 23.13 61.36
CA GLN A 443 0.00 22.85 62.58
C GLN A 443 0.09 23.80 63.81
N PRO A 444 -0.83 23.75 64.83
CA PRO A 444 -0.74 22.88 66.06
C PRO A 444 -2.13 22.48 66.66
N GLY A 445 -2.32 21.61 67.67
CA GLY A 445 -1.44 20.97 68.63
C GLY A 445 -2.25 20.04 69.57
N GLN A 446 -1.52 19.16 70.24
CA GLN A 446 -1.95 18.18 71.24
C GLN A 446 -1.44 18.63 72.63
N THR A 447 -1.80 17.88 73.69
CA THR A 447 -1.13 17.66 75.02
C THR A 447 -2.09 17.92 76.22
N PRO A 448 -1.79 17.49 77.48
CA PRO A 448 -0.57 16.85 78.03
C PRO A 448 -0.81 15.64 78.97
N MET A 449 0.20 14.78 79.21
CA MET A 449 1.04 14.67 80.43
C MET A 449 1.95 13.43 80.23
N ARG A 450 3.19 13.25 80.70
CA ARG A 450 4.22 14.05 81.40
C ARG A 450 5.55 13.23 81.24
N THR A 451 6.68 13.91 81.15
CA THR A 451 8.09 13.47 80.92
C THR A 451 8.80 13.04 82.23
N PRO A 452 10.15 12.85 82.30
CA PRO A 452 11.11 12.10 81.46
C PRO A 452 12.10 11.21 82.29
N ARG A 453 12.82 10.24 81.69
CA ARG A 453 14.19 9.92 82.14
C ARG A 453 15.07 9.18 81.11
N ASP A 454 16.18 9.85 80.82
CA ASP A 454 17.58 9.40 80.70
C ASP A 454 17.94 8.06 80.03
N THR A 455 18.76 8.22 79.01
CA THR A 455 19.67 7.26 78.39
C THR A 455 20.64 6.67 79.39
N PHE A 456 20.82 5.35 79.43
CA PHE A 456 22.12 4.67 79.35
C PHE A 456 21.91 3.15 79.45
N ALA A 457 22.33 2.45 78.41
CA ALA A 457 22.50 1.01 78.43
C ALA A 457 23.73 0.68 79.27
N LEU A 458 23.50 0.09 80.44
CA LEU A 458 24.53 -0.56 81.24
C LEU A 458 24.02 -1.93 81.66
N ASN A 459 24.62 -2.96 81.03
CA ASN A 459 24.74 -4.35 81.46
C ASN A 459 23.46 -5.07 81.93
N GLN A 460 23.03 -6.07 81.17
CA GLN A 460 23.48 -7.44 81.47
C GLN A 460 23.08 -8.39 80.34
N ASP A 461 24.10 -9.01 79.77
CA ASP A 461 24.04 -10.30 79.12
C ASP A 461 23.22 -11.29 79.97
N ASP A 462 22.50 -12.18 79.33
CA ASP A 462 22.99 -13.53 79.01
C ASP A 462 21.80 -14.49 78.83
N GLY A 463 21.94 -15.44 77.91
CA GLY A 463 21.14 -16.67 77.96
C GLY A 463 19.92 -16.79 77.03
N MET A 464 20.19 -17.39 75.88
CA MET A 464 19.45 -18.53 75.32
C MET A 464 18.05 -18.36 74.67
N SER A 465 18.08 -18.59 73.35
CA SER A 465 17.51 -19.77 72.67
C SER A 465 15.98 -19.96 72.64
N MET A 466 15.48 -19.84 71.40
CA MET A 466 14.62 -20.80 70.68
C MET A 466 13.10 -20.58 70.57
N VAL A 467 12.70 -20.62 69.29
CA VAL A 467 11.48 -21.24 68.73
C VAL A 467 10.18 -20.42 68.82
N SER A 468 9.94 -19.62 67.78
CA SER A 468 8.77 -19.69 66.88
C SER A 468 8.59 -18.35 66.16
N ALA A 469 9.34 -18.13 65.07
CA ALA A 469 9.06 -17.01 64.18
C ALA A 469 8.29 -17.52 62.96
N THR A 470 7.09 -16.97 62.73
CA THR A 470 6.33 -17.30 61.54
C THR A 470 7.10 -16.83 60.28
N PRO A 471 6.92 -17.46 59.10
CA PRO A 471 7.59 -17.02 57.87
C PRO A 471 7.33 -15.54 57.49
N ARG A 472 6.27 -14.96 58.05
CA ARG A 472 5.93 -13.54 57.92
C ARG A 472 6.84 -12.65 58.76
N ASP A 473 7.22 -13.07 59.97
CA ASP A 473 8.10 -12.32 60.88
C ASP A 473 9.54 -12.29 60.39
N LEU A 474 10.03 -13.38 59.78
CA LEU A 474 11.32 -13.43 59.11
C LEU A 474 11.38 -12.46 57.92
N ARG A 475 10.33 -12.43 57.08
CA ARG A 475 10.25 -11.45 55.98
C ARG A 475 10.19 -10.02 56.47
N MET A 476 9.46 -9.73 57.55
CA MET A 476 9.37 -8.37 58.10
C MET A 476 10.72 -7.93 58.67
N ARG A 477 11.47 -8.85 59.30
CA ARG A 477 12.83 -8.60 59.78
C ARG A 477 13.80 -8.35 58.61
N ASP A 478 13.75 -9.16 57.56
CA ASP A 478 14.58 -8.97 56.37
C ASP A 478 14.25 -7.67 55.62
N LEU A 479 12.97 -7.30 55.58
CA LEU A 479 12.53 -6.03 54.99
C LEU A 479 13.01 -4.84 55.82
N ALA A 480 12.98 -4.95 57.15
CA ALA A 480 13.49 -3.94 58.06
C ALA A 480 15.02 -3.76 57.91
N VAL A 481 15.77 -4.87 57.85
CA VAL A 481 17.23 -4.84 57.62
C VAL A 481 17.57 -4.24 56.25
N ARG A 482 16.84 -4.61 55.19
CA ARG A 482 17.02 -4.01 53.86
C ARG A 482 16.73 -2.52 53.84
N ASN A 483 15.67 -2.08 54.51
CA ASN A 483 15.32 -0.66 54.60
C ASN A 483 16.36 0.13 55.40
N GLN A 484 16.93 -0.47 56.45
CA GLN A 484 17.98 0.12 57.27
C GLN A 484 19.31 0.24 56.51
N LEU A 485 19.67 -0.77 55.71
CA LEU A 485 20.84 -0.68 54.82
C LEU A 485 20.62 0.35 53.70
N ARG A 486 19.42 0.43 53.15
CA ARG A 486 19.08 1.38 52.10
C ARG A 486 19.11 2.83 52.59
N SER A 487 18.71 3.08 53.84
CA SER A 487 18.84 4.41 54.45
C SER A 487 20.28 4.73 54.84
N GLY A 488 21.07 3.73 55.28
CA GLY A 488 22.50 3.90 55.54
C GLY A 488 23.28 4.25 54.27
N LEU A 489 23.03 3.53 53.17
CA LEU A 489 23.70 3.77 51.89
C LEU A 489 23.26 5.06 51.21
N SER A 490 22.02 5.52 51.41
CA SER A 490 21.57 6.82 50.90
C SER A 490 22.02 8.02 51.74
N SER A 491 22.49 7.77 52.96
CA SER A 491 23.05 8.80 53.84
C SER A 491 24.53 9.09 53.58
N LEU A 492 25.17 8.32 52.68
CA LEU A 492 26.55 8.58 52.27
C LEU A 492 26.61 9.81 51.33
N PRO A 493 27.50 10.78 51.62
CA PRO A 493 27.73 11.92 50.73
C PRO A 493 28.21 11.46 49.36
N LYS A 494 27.57 11.95 48.28
CA LYS A 494 28.03 11.69 46.91
C LYS A 494 29.41 12.33 46.70
N PRO A 495 30.39 11.62 46.10
CA PRO A 495 31.71 12.20 45.84
C PRO A 495 31.59 13.42 44.94
N LYS A 496 32.35 14.47 45.28
CA LYS A 496 32.52 15.67 44.46
C LYS A 496 33.71 15.40 43.53
N ASP A 497 33.44 15.20 42.25
CA ASP A 497 34.49 15.03 41.25
C ASP A 497 35.16 16.39 41.00
N THR A 498 36.31 16.59 41.65
CA THR A 498 37.31 17.60 41.27
C THR A 498 38.12 17.06 40.10
N GLU A 499 38.15 17.83 39.02
CA GLU A 499 38.96 17.58 37.82
C GLU A 499 40.44 17.38 38.19
N TRP A 500 40.95 16.17 37.95
CA TRP A 500 42.37 15.88 37.81
C TRP A 500 42.54 15.02 36.57
N GLU A 501 43.15 15.60 35.55
CA GLU A 501 43.50 14.95 34.29
C GLU A 501 44.78 14.13 34.52
N PHE A 502 44.66 12.80 34.37
CA PHE A 502 45.78 11.86 34.47
C PHE A 502 45.73 10.95 33.24
N ASP A 503 46.60 11.22 32.27
CA ASP A 503 46.68 10.47 31.01
C ASP A 503 47.34 9.10 31.24
N ILE A 504 46.54 8.04 31.03
CA ILE A 504 47.01 6.65 30.94
C ILE A 504 46.58 6.13 29.56
N PRO A 505 47.53 5.71 28.69
CA PRO A 505 47.26 5.25 27.33
C PRO A 505 46.30 4.05 27.21
N ASP A 506 45.50 4.06 26.13
CA ASP A 506 44.39 3.18 25.79
C ASP A 506 44.64 1.67 25.96
N GLU A 507 43.83 1.04 26.83
CA GLU A 507 43.48 -0.39 26.72
C GLU A 507 41.98 -0.53 26.44
N GLN A 508 41.68 -1.23 25.35
CA GLN A 508 40.36 -1.50 24.80
C GLN A 508 39.46 -2.15 25.85
N LYS A 509 38.49 -1.40 26.38
CA LYS A 509 37.40 -1.97 27.18
C LYS A 509 36.39 -2.64 26.25
N GLU A 510 36.41 -3.96 26.22
CA GLU A 510 35.27 -4.76 25.79
C GLU A 510 34.04 -4.32 26.61
N ALA A 511 33.01 -3.84 25.90
CA ALA A 511 31.76 -3.42 26.52
C ALA A 511 31.04 -4.67 27.06
N MET A 512 31.16 -4.90 28.37
CA MET A 512 30.36 -5.87 29.10
C MET A 512 28.89 -5.45 29.03
N GLN A 513 28.13 -6.09 28.14
CA GLN A 513 26.68 -5.89 28.03
C GLN A 513 26.02 -6.43 29.31
N LEU A 514 25.53 -5.54 30.16
CA LEU A 514 24.57 -5.87 31.20
C LEU A 514 23.27 -6.30 30.51
N GLU A 515 23.05 -7.60 30.39
CA GLU A 515 21.76 -8.16 30.02
C GLU A 515 20.74 -7.82 31.11
N ASP A 516 19.71 -7.06 30.74
CA ASP A 516 18.49 -6.95 31.53
C ASP A 516 17.92 -8.36 31.72
N VAL A 517 18.07 -8.93 32.92
CA VAL A 517 17.45 -10.19 33.31
C VAL A 517 15.94 -9.98 33.36
N VAL A 518 15.28 -10.19 32.22
CA VAL A 518 13.87 -10.52 32.19
C VAL A 518 13.79 -11.93 32.78
N GLU A 519 13.11 -12.10 33.91
CA GLU A 519 12.78 -13.43 34.42
C GLU A 519 11.88 -14.13 33.37
N GLU A 520 12.50 -14.90 32.47
CA GLU A 520 11.82 -15.85 31.58
C GLU A 520 11.04 -16.87 32.44
N ASP A 521 9.80 -17.19 32.04
CA ASP A 521 9.00 -18.26 32.63
C ASP A 521 9.83 -19.55 32.68
N ALA A 522 9.89 -20.19 33.85
CA ALA A 522 10.72 -21.38 34.10
C ALA A 522 10.48 -22.51 33.07
N GLU A 523 9.26 -22.63 32.54
CA GLU A 523 8.92 -23.61 31.50
C GLU A 523 9.58 -23.34 30.14
N GLU A 524 9.79 -22.07 29.76
CA GLU A 524 10.46 -21.75 28.49
C GLU A 524 11.97 -22.01 28.57
N ARG A 525 12.58 -21.78 29.74
CA ARG A 525 13.99 -22.09 29.99
C ARG A 525 14.24 -23.59 29.99
N ASP A 526 13.42 -24.36 30.70
CA ASP A 526 13.52 -25.83 30.73
C ASP A 526 13.29 -26.45 29.35
N ARG A 527 12.40 -25.87 28.52
CA ARG A 527 12.19 -26.33 27.14
C ARG A 527 13.42 -26.07 26.28
N ARG A 528 13.99 -24.87 26.33
CA ARG A 528 15.18 -24.51 25.56
C ARG A 528 16.38 -25.35 25.98
N ASP A 529 16.59 -25.53 27.27
CA ASP A 529 17.71 -26.34 27.80
C ASP A 529 17.56 -27.81 27.42
N ARG A 530 16.32 -28.32 27.38
CA ARG A 530 16.03 -29.67 26.86
C ARG A 530 16.28 -29.78 25.37
N GLU A 531 15.82 -28.83 24.55
CA GLU A 531 16.07 -28.82 23.11
C GLU A 531 17.57 -28.75 22.79
N ILE A 532 18.34 -27.94 23.55
CA ILE A 532 19.80 -27.86 23.42
C ILE A 532 20.45 -29.19 23.81
N ARG A 533 20.02 -29.79 24.92
CA ARG A 533 20.55 -31.09 25.37
C ARG A 533 20.23 -32.20 24.39
N GLU A 534 18.99 -32.29 23.90
CA GLU A 534 18.58 -33.27 22.88
C GLU A 534 19.35 -33.07 21.57
N ALA A 535 19.59 -31.83 21.14
CA ALA A 535 20.41 -31.53 19.97
C ALA A 535 21.87 -31.94 20.17
N GLN A 536 22.45 -31.70 21.35
CA GLN A 536 23.80 -32.14 21.69
C GLN A 536 23.90 -33.67 21.73
N GLU A 537 22.93 -34.35 22.36
CA GLU A 537 22.86 -35.82 22.40
C GLU A 537 22.72 -36.42 21.00
N ALA A 538 21.93 -35.80 20.10
CA ALA A 538 21.80 -36.22 18.71
C ALA A 538 23.09 -36.02 17.90
N LEU A 539 23.81 -34.91 18.10
CA LEU A 539 25.11 -34.67 17.48
C LEU A 539 26.15 -35.67 17.98
N GLU A 540 26.20 -35.92 19.29
CA GLU A 540 27.06 -36.96 19.87
C GLU A 540 26.70 -38.35 19.34
N PHE A 541 25.41 -38.69 19.18
CA PHE A 541 24.98 -39.95 18.59
C PHE A 541 25.41 -40.08 17.13
N ARG A 542 25.31 -39.02 16.33
CA ARG A 542 25.79 -38.99 14.92
C ARG A 542 27.32 -39.06 14.81
N ARG A 543 28.05 -38.66 15.85
CA ARG A 543 29.51 -38.82 15.95
C ARG A 543 29.96 -40.20 16.40
N ARG A 544 29.06 -41.03 16.94
CA ARG A 544 29.37 -42.45 17.29
C ARG A 544 29.60 -43.27 16.01
N THR A 545 30.29 -44.39 16.15
CA THR A 545 30.54 -45.32 15.04
C THR A 545 29.25 -45.87 14.44
N GLN A 546 29.28 -46.27 13.16
CA GLN A 546 28.09 -46.83 12.49
C GLN A 546 27.55 -48.09 13.18
N VAL A 547 28.42 -48.87 13.83
CA VAL A 547 28.06 -50.04 14.62
C VAL A 547 27.14 -49.66 15.78
N MET A 548 27.46 -48.55 16.47
CA MET A 548 26.64 -47.98 17.54
C MET A 548 25.35 -47.33 17.03
N GLN A 549 25.41 -46.62 15.89
CA GLN A 549 24.23 -46.01 15.28
C GLN A 549 23.20 -47.05 14.83
N ARG A 550 23.67 -48.22 14.39
CA ARG A 550 22.85 -49.33 13.90
C ARG A 550 22.49 -50.36 14.98
N ASN A 551 22.91 -50.15 16.23
CA ASN A 551 22.71 -51.08 17.35
C ASN A 551 23.16 -52.52 17.02
N LEU A 552 24.28 -52.68 16.31
CA LEU A 552 24.83 -53.99 15.98
C LEU A 552 25.50 -54.64 17.21
N PRO A 553 25.52 -55.99 17.31
CA PRO A 553 26.12 -56.69 18.44
C PRO A 553 27.63 -56.39 18.54
N ARG A 554 28.10 -56.05 19.75
CA ARG A 554 29.50 -55.72 20.03
C ARG A 554 30.16 -56.81 20.89
N PRO A 555 31.45 -57.12 20.67
CA PRO A 555 32.18 -58.09 21.49
C PRO A 555 32.35 -57.60 22.93
N VAL A 556 32.13 -58.49 23.90
CA VAL A 556 32.29 -58.20 25.34
C VAL A 556 33.78 -58.11 25.72
N VAL A 557 34.63 -58.87 25.04
CA VAL A 557 36.08 -58.86 25.26
C VAL A 557 36.77 -58.38 23.98
N VAL A 558 37.50 -57.28 24.07
CA VAL A 558 38.30 -56.72 22.96
C VAL A 558 39.77 -56.78 23.34
N ASP A 559 40.54 -57.61 22.64
CA ASP A 559 42.00 -57.69 22.78
C ASP A 559 42.67 -56.97 21.61
N LEU A 560 43.18 -55.77 21.88
CA LEU A 560 43.77 -54.91 20.85
C LEU A 560 45.07 -55.51 20.28
N ALA A 561 45.86 -56.21 21.10
CA ALA A 561 47.14 -56.77 20.67
C ALA A 561 46.95 -57.95 19.70
N ASP A 562 45.95 -58.81 19.96
CA ASP A 562 45.62 -59.91 19.06
C ASP A 562 45.00 -59.41 17.75
N LEU A 563 44.14 -58.39 17.80
CA LEU A 563 43.53 -57.77 16.61
C LEU A 563 44.58 -57.11 15.71
N LEU A 564 45.54 -56.37 16.27
CA LEU A 564 46.63 -55.76 15.51
C LEU A 564 47.56 -56.82 14.89
N LYS A 565 47.81 -57.94 15.59
CA LYS A 565 48.60 -59.07 15.08
C LYS A 565 47.90 -59.80 13.94
N LYS A 566 46.56 -59.88 13.96
CA LYS A 566 45.75 -60.39 12.83
C LYS A 566 45.77 -59.40 11.66
N ALA A 567 45.65 -58.10 11.94
CA ALA A 567 45.71 -57.06 10.92
C ALA A 567 47.05 -57.04 10.17
N SER A 568 48.18 -57.30 10.85
CA SER A 568 49.50 -57.36 10.24
C SER A 568 49.78 -58.62 9.42
N LYS A 569 48.92 -59.64 9.48
CA LYS A 569 49.06 -60.90 8.72
C LYS A 569 48.34 -60.87 7.37
N LEU A 570 47.52 -59.85 7.11
CA LEU A 570 46.84 -59.67 5.82
C LEU A 570 47.85 -59.30 4.74
N THR A 571 47.71 -59.92 3.57
CA THR A 571 48.61 -59.74 2.41
C THR A 571 48.32 -58.47 1.63
N ASP A 572 47.06 -58.03 1.59
CA ASP A 572 46.68 -56.78 0.93
C ASP A 572 46.93 -55.58 1.85
N ALA A 573 47.64 -54.59 1.32
CA ALA A 573 48.06 -53.40 2.07
C ALA A 573 46.85 -52.52 2.43
N ALA A 574 45.85 -52.42 1.55
CA ALA A 574 44.65 -51.63 1.80
C ALA A 574 43.78 -52.27 2.90
N GLU A 575 43.51 -53.58 2.79
CA GLU A 575 42.81 -54.33 3.82
C GLU A 575 43.54 -54.33 5.17
N ALA A 576 44.88 -54.42 5.17
CA ALA A 576 45.67 -54.36 6.40
C ALA A 576 45.57 -53.00 7.11
N LEU A 577 45.48 -51.89 6.36
CA LEU A 577 45.27 -50.55 6.94
C LEU A 577 43.87 -50.40 7.52
N ILE A 578 42.83 -50.84 6.81
CA ILE A 578 41.45 -50.84 7.29
C ILE A 578 41.30 -51.71 8.54
N ALA A 579 41.94 -52.88 8.57
CA ALA A 579 41.92 -53.78 9.71
C ALA A 579 42.61 -53.17 10.96
N LYS A 580 43.68 -52.39 10.79
CA LYS A 580 44.34 -51.67 11.90
C LYS A 580 43.48 -50.54 12.46
N GLU A 581 42.89 -49.73 11.59
CA GLU A 581 42.02 -48.60 11.99
C GLU A 581 40.71 -49.10 12.63
N SER A 582 40.11 -50.16 12.10
CA SER A 582 38.93 -50.80 12.69
C SER A 582 39.21 -51.41 14.07
N ALA A 583 40.36 -52.05 14.27
CA ALA A 583 40.78 -52.54 15.59
C ALA A 583 40.94 -51.41 16.61
N ALA A 584 41.50 -50.26 16.19
CA ALA A 584 41.63 -49.07 17.03
C ALA A 584 40.26 -48.46 17.38
N LEU A 585 39.33 -48.38 16.42
CA LEU A 585 37.95 -47.92 16.63
C LEU A 585 37.17 -48.84 17.59
N MET A 586 37.28 -50.16 17.43
CA MET A 586 36.63 -51.13 18.31
C MET A 586 37.12 -51.01 19.77
N ALA A 587 38.42 -50.80 19.97
CA ALA A 587 38.97 -50.62 21.31
C ALA A 587 38.59 -49.27 21.93
N ASN A 588 38.47 -48.20 21.14
CA ASN A 588 37.96 -46.90 21.60
C ASN A 588 36.48 -46.99 21.99
N ASP A 589 35.64 -47.63 21.17
CA ASP A 589 34.22 -47.82 21.45
C ASP A 589 33.97 -48.65 22.71
N ALA A 590 34.76 -49.71 22.92
CA ALA A 590 34.67 -50.54 24.11
C ALA A 590 35.08 -49.80 25.39
N MET A 591 36.01 -48.85 25.30
CA MET A 591 36.43 -48.00 26.42
C MET A 591 35.44 -46.86 26.71
N LYS A 592 34.96 -46.18 25.67
CA LYS A 592 34.10 -45.00 25.80
C LYS A 592 32.63 -45.36 26.11
N TYR A 593 32.17 -46.50 25.62
CA TYR A 593 30.79 -46.99 25.78
C TYR A 593 30.77 -48.47 26.21
N PRO A 594 31.23 -48.79 27.45
CA PRO A 594 31.37 -50.15 27.92
C PRO A 594 30.02 -50.86 28.05
N LEU A 595 29.96 -52.13 27.62
CA LEU A 595 28.85 -53.01 27.93
C LEU A 595 29.00 -53.54 29.38
N PRO A 596 27.90 -53.89 30.06
CA PRO A 596 27.97 -54.56 31.36
C PRO A 596 28.86 -55.82 31.28
N GLY A 597 29.97 -55.85 32.02
CA GLY A 597 30.95 -56.95 32.00
C GLY A 597 32.03 -56.89 30.92
N ALA A 598 32.15 -55.77 30.18
CA ALA A 598 33.16 -55.62 29.13
C ALA A 598 34.60 -55.56 29.68
N GLN A 599 35.54 -56.24 29.02
CA GLN A 599 36.97 -56.19 29.33
C GLN A 599 37.77 -55.80 28.08
N VAL A 600 38.51 -54.69 28.16
CA VAL A 600 39.46 -54.26 27.11
C VAL A 600 40.87 -54.65 27.55
N LYS A 601 41.54 -55.51 26.79
CA LYS A 601 42.94 -55.88 27.03
C LYS A 601 43.84 -55.04 26.14
N GLY A 602 44.70 -54.24 26.77
CA GLY A 602 45.58 -53.27 26.12
C GLY A 602 45.12 -51.81 26.33
N ALA A 603 46.04 -50.86 26.16
CA ALA A 603 45.77 -49.43 26.27
C ALA A 603 45.53 -48.83 24.87
N PRO A 604 44.27 -48.58 24.45
CA PRO A 604 44.01 -47.94 23.16
C PRO A 604 44.42 -46.47 23.18
N LYS A 605 44.92 -45.99 22.04
CA LYS A 605 45.25 -44.57 21.84
C LYS A 605 43.94 -43.78 21.70
N VAL A 606 43.86 -42.62 22.35
CA VAL A 606 42.75 -41.67 22.15
C VAL A 606 42.77 -41.20 20.70
N LEU A 607 41.66 -41.42 19.98
CA LEU A 607 41.52 -40.99 18.60
C LEU A 607 41.29 -39.47 18.54
N PRO A 608 41.94 -38.75 17.60
CA PRO A 608 41.71 -37.33 17.42
C PRO A 608 40.28 -37.07 16.96
N GLN A 609 39.67 -35.99 17.45
CA GLN A 609 38.37 -35.55 16.98
C GLN A 609 38.55 -34.87 15.62
N LEU A 610 37.89 -35.40 14.59
CA LEU A 610 37.83 -34.80 13.27
C LEU A 610 36.65 -33.84 13.19
N ASP A 611 36.80 -32.80 12.38
CA ASP A 611 35.72 -31.84 12.13
C ASP A 611 34.59 -32.46 11.30
N ASP A 612 33.34 -32.10 11.58
CA ASP A 612 32.16 -32.72 11.00
C ASP A 612 32.05 -32.41 9.49
N ASP A 613 32.49 -31.21 9.08
CA ASP A 613 32.51 -30.78 7.68
C ASP A 613 33.54 -31.59 6.87
N SER A 614 34.73 -31.81 7.43
CA SER A 614 35.77 -32.65 6.80
C SER A 614 35.32 -34.10 6.64
N LEU A 615 34.57 -34.65 7.60
CA LEU A 615 34.00 -36.00 7.50
C LEU A 615 32.90 -36.09 6.45
N ALA A 616 32.10 -35.04 6.27
CA ALA A 616 31.07 -34.98 5.24
C ALA A 616 31.69 -34.91 3.83
N GLU A 617 32.72 -34.08 3.65
CA GLU A 617 33.49 -33.99 2.40
C GLU A 617 34.17 -35.32 2.05
N ALA A 618 34.84 -35.96 3.01
CA ALA A 618 35.46 -37.26 2.79
C ALA A 618 34.44 -38.34 2.38
N ARG A 619 33.25 -38.36 2.99
CA ARG A 619 32.16 -39.27 2.60
C ARG A 619 31.67 -39.00 1.17
N LEU A 620 31.57 -37.74 0.78
CA LEU A 620 31.19 -37.36 -0.58
C LEU A 620 32.25 -37.79 -1.60
N LEU A 621 33.53 -37.60 -1.29
CA LEU A 621 34.64 -38.04 -2.14
C LEU A 621 34.65 -39.55 -2.32
N ILE A 622 34.54 -40.31 -1.23
CA ILE A 622 34.43 -41.78 -1.29
C ILE A 622 33.23 -42.18 -2.15
N LEU A 623 32.04 -41.59 -1.94
CA LEU A 623 30.86 -41.89 -2.75
C LEU A 623 31.01 -41.50 -4.23
N SER A 624 31.86 -40.51 -4.54
CA SER A 624 32.16 -40.12 -5.92
C SER A 624 33.13 -41.07 -6.60
N GLU A 625 34.10 -41.61 -5.86
CA GLU A 625 35.12 -42.53 -6.38
C GLU A 625 34.64 -43.99 -6.42
N THR A 626 33.82 -44.42 -5.46
CA THR A 626 33.33 -45.81 -5.37
C THR A 626 32.07 -46.07 -6.18
N LYS A 627 31.48 -45.05 -6.82
CA LYS A 627 30.39 -45.27 -7.78
C LYS A 627 31.00 -45.78 -9.09
N PRO A 628 30.79 -47.06 -9.45
CA PRO A 628 31.29 -47.54 -10.74
C PRO A 628 30.63 -46.73 -11.86
N LEU A 629 31.38 -46.42 -12.92
CA LEU A 629 30.75 -46.00 -14.17
C LEU A 629 29.77 -47.11 -14.57
N PRO A 630 28.51 -46.76 -14.90
CA PRO A 630 27.53 -47.77 -15.29
C PRO A 630 28.09 -48.56 -16.46
N ARG A 631 28.09 -49.89 -16.36
CA ARG A 631 28.60 -50.75 -17.43
C ARG A 631 27.72 -50.55 -18.66
N LEU A 632 28.25 -50.81 -19.85
CA LEU A 632 27.48 -50.67 -21.08
C LEU A 632 26.18 -51.48 -21.01
N GLU A 633 26.21 -52.65 -20.38
CA GLU A 633 25.05 -53.51 -20.11
C GLU A 633 24.02 -52.88 -19.15
N ASP A 634 24.46 -52.09 -18.16
CA ASP A 634 23.56 -51.36 -17.25
C ASP A 634 22.92 -50.15 -17.95
N ILE A 635 23.67 -49.51 -18.86
CA ILE A 635 23.16 -48.44 -19.72
C ILE A 635 22.18 -49.03 -20.74
N GLN A 636 22.52 -50.18 -21.33
CA GLN A 636 21.74 -50.86 -22.35
C GLN A 636 20.49 -51.48 -21.75
N SER A 637 20.53 -52.06 -20.55
CA SER A 637 19.35 -52.48 -19.80
C SER A 637 18.50 -51.30 -19.31
N ALA A 638 19.09 -50.16 -18.95
CA ALA A 638 18.33 -48.94 -18.69
C ALA A 638 17.70 -48.35 -19.97
N PHE A 639 18.37 -48.49 -21.12
CA PHE A 639 17.86 -48.07 -22.43
C PHE A 639 16.78 -49.03 -22.95
N GLU A 640 16.94 -50.34 -22.75
CA GLU A 640 16.00 -51.40 -23.09
C GLU A 640 14.80 -51.42 -22.14
N ALA A 641 14.98 -51.14 -20.84
CA ALA A 641 13.89 -50.91 -19.90
C ALA A 641 13.10 -49.64 -20.25
N ARG A 642 13.77 -48.65 -20.85
CA ARG A 642 13.12 -47.43 -21.36
C ARG A 642 12.51 -47.60 -22.76
N ALA A 643 13.03 -48.55 -23.54
CA ALA A 643 12.48 -48.95 -24.84
C ALA A 643 11.32 -49.94 -24.68
N SER A 644 11.30 -50.78 -23.64
CA SER A 644 10.12 -51.56 -23.24
C SER A 644 9.08 -50.69 -22.52
N SER A 645 9.49 -49.56 -21.95
CA SER A 645 8.59 -48.45 -21.57
C SER A 645 8.29 -47.49 -22.74
N SER A 646 8.35 -47.97 -23.99
CA SER A 646 7.81 -47.29 -25.17
C SER A 646 6.48 -47.97 -25.47
N LEU A 647 5.31 -47.49 -25.07
CA LEU A 647 4.79 -46.12 -25.23
C LEU A 647 5.13 -45.49 -26.60
N LEU A 648 5.38 -46.34 -27.60
CA LEU A 648 4.95 -46.07 -28.95
C LEU A 648 3.49 -46.49 -28.97
N LEU A 649 2.63 -45.50 -28.74
CA LEU A 649 1.19 -45.55 -28.92
C LEU A 649 0.86 -46.41 -30.15
N GLY A 650 0.46 -47.67 -29.94
CA GLY A 650 -0.13 -48.53 -30.97
C GLY A 650 0.72 -49.64 -31.60
N LEU A 651 1.91 -50.03 -31.13
CA LEU A 651 2.67 -51.13 -31.78
C LEU A 651 3.07 -52.35 -30.91
N GLY A 652 2.80 -52.35 -29.60
CA GLY A 652 3.13 -53.46 -28.70
C GLY A 652 1.94 -54.25 -28.13
N CYS A 653 0.71 -53.76 -28.34
CA CYS A 653 -0.51 -54.35 -27.81
C CYS A 653 -1.33 -54.91 -28.97
N TYR A 654 -0.95 -56.08 -29.45
CA TYR A 654 -1.81 -56.92 -30.28
C TYR A 654 -1.90 -58.29 -29.59
N ASN A 655 -2.48 -58.31 -28.39
CA ASN A 655 -2.93 -59.54 -27.76
C ASN A 655 -4.45 -59.42 -27.58
N ASP A 656 -5.19 -60.48 -27.94
CA ASP A 656 -6.63 -60.49 -28.21
C ASP A 656 -7.58 -60.13 -27.03
N ASP A 657 -7.06 -59.68 -25.89
CA ASP A 657 -7.84 -59.40 -24.66
C ASP A 657 -7.89 -57.88 -24.36
N GLU A 658 -8.95 -57.21 -24.83
CA GLU A 658 -9.20 -55.75 -24.69
C GLU A 658 -9.13 -55.24 -23.23
N GLU A 659 -9.41 -56.10 -22.24
CA GLU A 659 -9.36 -55.75 -20.82
C GLU A 659 -7.92 -55.58 -20.30
N GLU A 660 -6.99 -56.42 -20.74
CA GLU A 660 -5.58 -56.32 -20.34
C GLU A 660 -4.90 -55.10 -20.98
N GLU A 661 -5.28 -54.77 -22.22
CA GLU A 661 -4.82 -53.55 -22.91
C GLU A 661 -5.25 -52.28 -22.18
N GLY A 662 -6.50 -52.23 -21.72
CA GLY A 662 -7.03 -51.11 -20.95
C GLY A 662 -6.30 -50.91 -19.62
N VAL A 663 -5.89 -51.99 -18.96
CA VAL A 663 -5.11 -51.94 -17.71
C VAL A 663 -3.68 -51.47 -17.97
N ALA A 664 -3.02 -52.00 -19.02
CA ALA A 664 -1.67 -51.60 -19.39
C ALA A 664 -1.59 -50.12 -19.81
N MET A 665 -2.57 -49.63 -20.57
CA MET A 665 -2.65 -48.23 -20.98
C MET A 665 -2.91 -47.28 -19.80
N LYS A 666 -3.72 -47.69 -18.82
CA LYS A 666 -3.91 -46.92 -17.58
C LYS A 666 -2.64 -46.86 -16.75
N ALA A 667 -1.94 -47.98 -16.57
CA ALA A 667 -0.66 -48.00 -15.85
C ALA A 667 0.42 -47.15 -16.54
N ALA A 668 0.47 -47.17 -17.87
CA ALA A 668 1.36 -46.32 -18.66
C ALA A 668 1.00 -44.83 -18.52
N PHE A 669 -0.30 -44.50 -18.55
CA PHE A 669 -0.80 -43.15 -18.31
C PHE A 669 -0.42 -42.65 -16.91
N ASP A 670 -0.64 -43.46 -15.87
CA ASP A 670 -0.30 -43.12 -14.49
C ASP A 670 1.21 -42.91 -14.32
N SER A 671 2.04 -43.75 -14.94
CA SER A 671 3.50 -43.59 -14.93
C SER A 671 3.97 -42.29 -15.62
N VAL A 672 3.37 -41.96 -16.77
CA VAL A 672 3.66 -40.70 -17.47
C VAL A 672 3.17 -39.52 -16.64
N GLN A 673 2.01 -39.61 -16.01
CA GLN A 673 1.47 -38.59 -15.14
C GLN A 673 2.40 -38.35 -13.94
N ASP A 674 2.88 -39.40 -13.29
CA ASP A 674 3.83 -39.30 -12.18
C ASP A 674 5.17 -38.67 -12.60
N SER A 675 5.67 -39.03 -13.79
CA SER A 675 6.88 -38.43 -14.37
C SER A 675 6.69 -36.94 -14.71
N ILE A 676 5.53 -36.57 -15.26
CA ILE A 676 5.17 -35.18 -15.51
C ILE A 676 5.05 -34.41 -14.19
N MET A 677 4.43 -35.00 -13.17
CA MET A 677 4.31 -34.38 -11.85
C MET A 677 5.68 -34.16 -11.21
N ALA A 678 6.55 -35.18 -11.24
CA ALA A 678 7.91 -35.08 -10.70
C ALA A 678 8.77 -34.02 -11.43
N SER A 679 8.72 -34.00 -12.76
CA SER A 679 9.43 -32.99 -13.56
C SER A 679 8.87 -31.58 -13.36
N ALA A 680 7.54 -31.44 -13.24
CA ALA A 680 6.89 -30.17 -12.93
C ALA A 680 7.28 -29.66 -11.54
N GLU A 681 7.37 -30.53 -10.53
CA GLU A 681 7.83 -30.14 -9.19
C GLU A 681 9.29 -29.68 -9.20
N GLN A 682 10.16 -30.37 -9.94
CA GLN A 682 11.55 -29.97 -10.12
C GLN A 682 11.66 -28.63 -10.87
N GLY A 683 10.89 -28.47 -11.94
CA GLY A 683 10.76 -27.23 -12.69
C GLY A 683 10.31 -26.08 -11.79
N ALA A 684 9.25 -26.27 -11.00
CA ALA A 684 8.75 -25.26 -10.07
C ALA A 684 9.78 -24.90 -8.97
N LYS A 685 10.57 -25.86 -8.49
CA LYS A 685 11.65 -25.59 -7.54
C LYS A 685 12.76 -24.75 -8.19
N LEU A 686 13.13 -25.06 -9.42
CA LEU A 686 14.12 -24.29 -10.19
C LEU A 686 13.62 -22.89 -10.53
N GLU A 687 12.37 -22.76 -10.99
CA GLU A 687 11.74 -21.47 -11.27
C GLU A 687 11.67 -20.59 -10.03
N LYS A 688 11.37 -21.15 -8.85
CA LYS A 688 11.39 -20.41 -7.59
C LYS A 688 12.81 -19.90 -7.25
N LYS A 689 13.83 -20.74 -7.42
CA LYS A 689 15.23 -20.34 -7.23
C LYS A 689 15.65 -19.26 -8.23
N LEU A 690 15.33 -19.45 -9.51
CA LEU A 690 15.61 -18.48 -10.57
C LEU A 690 14.85 -17.18 -10.34
N SER A 691 13.59 -17.22 -9.91
CA SER A 691 12.80 -16.03 -9.59
C SER A 691 13.38 -15.26 -8.40
N LEU A 692 13.90 -15.95 -7.38
CA LEU A 692 14.56 -15.31 -6.24
C LEU A 692 15.84 -14.58 -6.66
N HIS A 693 16.67 -15.21 -7.50
CA HIS A 693 17.93 -14.61 -7.96
C HIS A 693 17.75 -13.60 -9.10
N LEU A 694 16.97 -13.94 -10.13
CA LEU A 694 16.78 -13.13 -11.34
C LEU A 694 15.64 -12.13 -11.22
N GLY A 695 14.68 -12.29 -10.31
CA GLY A 695 13.55 -11.38 -10.19
C GLY A 695 13.96 -9.95 -9.87
N GLY A 696 15.01 -9.76 -9.06
CA GLY A 696 15.62 -8.45 -8.82
C GLY A 696 16.26 -7.87 -10.09
N TYR A 697 17.00 -8.69 -10.84
CA TYR A 697 17.64 -8.29 -12.09
C TYR A 697 16.62 -7.95 -13.18
N GLN A 698 15.53 -8.72 -13.31
CA GLN A 698 14.44 -8.43 -14.24
C GLN A 698 13.74 -7.10 -13.91
N LYS A 699 13.51 -6.81 -12.62
CA LYS A 699 12.97 -5.50 -12.20
C LYS A 699 13.91 -4.36 -12.54
N ARG A 700 15.22 -4.55 -12.32
CA ARG A 700 16.25 -3.56 -12.69
C ARG A 700 16.32 -3.36 -14.20
N GLN A 701 16.31 -4.44 -14.97
CA GLN A 701 16.28 -4.42 -16.43
C GLN A 701 15.04 -3.66 -16.94
N LYS A 702 13.86 -3.94 -16.38
CA LYS A 702 12.62 -3.23 -16.75
C LYS A 702 12.73 -1.74 -16.45
N MET A 703 13.18 -1.36 -15.25
CA MET A 703 13.39 0.04 -14.89
C MET A 703 14.39 0.73 -15.83
N LEU A 704 15.49 0.07 -16.20
CA LEU A 704 16.47 0.63 -17.12
C LEU A 704 15.89 0.78 -18.53
N LYS A 705 15.13 -0.20 -19.01
CA LYS A 705 14.43 -0.12 -20.29
C LYS A 705 13.47 1.07 -20.33
N ASP A 706 12.67 1.25 -19.28
CA ASP A 706 11.73 2.37 -19.18
C ASP A 706 12.47 3.73 -19.13
N LYS A 707 13.59 3.81 -18.40
CA LYS A 707 14.43 5.02 -18.35
C LYS A 707 15.06 5.33 -19.71
N ILE A 708 15.57 4.33 -20.42
CA ILE A 708 16.16 4.49 -21.76
C ILE A 708 15.08 4.94 -22.74
N GLY A 709 13.88 4.33 -22.68
CA GLY A 709 12.74 4.73 -23.50
C GLY A 709 12.36 6.20 -23.26
N GLY A 710 12.18 6.59 -21.99
CA GLY A 710 11.86 7.97 -21.64
C GLY A 710 12.94 8.98 -22.04
N ALA A 711 14.22 8.61 -21.92
CA ALA A 711 15.33 9.46 -22.37
C ALA A 711 15.34 9.62 -23.91
N SER A 712 15.05 8.54 -24.66
CA SER A 712 14.95 8.60 -26.11
C SER A 712 13.80 9.49 -26.58
N GLU A 713 12.63 9.40 -25.95
CA GLU A 713 11.49 10.26 -26.25
C GLU A 713 11.78 11.74 -25.93
N ALA A 714 12.43 12.01 -24.79
CA ALA A 714 12.83 13.36 -24.43
C ALA A 714 13.85 13.95 -25.42
N LEU A 715 14.80 13.12 -25.88
CA LEU A 715 15.79 13.50 -26.86
C LEU A 715 15.15 13.82 -28.22
N GLU A 716 14.20 13.03 -28.69
CA GLU A 716 13.46 13.33 -29.92
C GLU A 716 12.64 14.62 -29.80
N LYS A 717 11.94 14.84 -28.68
CA LYS A 717 11.26 16.12 -28.43
C LYS A 717 12.22 17.31 -28.45
N ALA A 718 13.39 17.17 -27.85
CA ALA A 718 14.42 18.22 -27.86
C ALA A 718 14.98 18.47 -29.27
N ARG A 719 15.17 17.42 -30.09
CA ARG A 719 15.58 17.54 -31.49
C ARG A 719 14.55 18.27 -32.33
N VAL A 720 13.28 17.90 -32.20
CA VAL A 720 12.17 18.58 -32.88
C VAL A 720 12.10 20.03 -32.45
N ALA A 721 12.15 20.32 -31.14
CA ALA A 721 12.16 21.69 -30.62
C ALA A 721 13.35 22.49 -31.16
N LEU A 722 14.55 21.92 -31.19
CA LEU A 722 15.74 22.57 -31.74
C LEU A 722 15.61 22.88 -33.23
N SER A 723 15.03 21.96 -34.02
CA SER A 723 14.73 22.22 -35.43
C SER A 723 13.71 23.35 -35.59
N GLY A 724 12.66 23.36 -34.76
CA GLY A 724 11.65 24.42 -34.73
C GLY A 724 12.22 25.78 -34.32
N PHE A 725 13.14 25.83 -33.35
CA PHE A 725 13.80 27.07 -32.97
C PHE A 725 14.78 27.58 -34.02
N LYS A 726 15.45 26.68 -34.75
CA LYS A 726 16.30 27.07 -35.89
C LYS A 726 15.48 27.70 -37.02
N THR A 727 14.36 27.09 -37.38
CA THR A 727 13.48 27.65 -38.43
C THR A 727 12.86 28.96 -37.96
N LEU A 728 12.44 29.03 -36.69
CA LEU A 728 11.90 30.25 -36.09
C LEU A 728 12.92 31.38 -36.06
N ALA A 729 14.17 31.11 -35.69
CA ALA A 729 15.25 32.11 -35.70
C ALA A 729 15.46 32.69 -37.11
N ILE A 730 15.53 31.84 -38.14
CA ILE A 730 15.63 32.29 -39.53
C ILE A 730 14.43 33.16 -39.92
N SER A 731 13.22 32.75 -39.51
CA SER A 731 12.00 33.52 -39.81
C SER A 731 11.97 34.88 -39.10
N GLU A 732 12.45 34.95 -37.87
CA GLU A 732 12.57 36.19 -37.09
C GLU A 732 13.60 37.13 -37.70
N ASP A 733 14.76 36.63 -38.12
CA ASP A 733 15.78 37.45 -38.81
C ASP A 733 15.22 38.11 -40.08
N VAL A 734 14.44 37.35 -40.87
CA VAL A 734 13.76 37.87 -42.06
C VAL A 734 12.67 38.89 -41.68
N ALA A 735 11.90 38.62 -40.62
CA ALA A 735 10.83 39.51 -40.15
C ALA A 735 11.39 40.84 -39.64
N ILE A 736 12.48 40.80 -38.87
CA ILE A 736 13.20 41.98 -38.39
C ILE A 736 13.69 42.83 -39.58
N GLY A 737 14.30 42.19 -40.58
CA GLY A 737 14.76 42.86 -41.79
C GLY A 737 13.63 43.61 -42.51
N ARG A 738 12.47 42.96 -42.71
CA ARG A 738 11.29 43.58 -43.33
C ARG A 738 10.74 44.74 -42.50
N ARG A 739 10.65 44.57 -41.18
CA ARG A 739 10.14 45.61 -40.27
C ARG A 739 11.05 46.85 -40.27
N LEU A 740 12.36 46.66 -40.23
CA LEU A 740 13.33 47.76 -40.31
C LEU A 740 13.31 48.44 -41.68
N ALA A 741 13.13 47.70 -42.77
CA ALA A 741 13.01 48.28 -44.10
C ALA A 741 11.76 49.17 -44.22
N ALA A 742 10.60 48.68 -43.76
CA ALA A 742 9.36 49.45 -43.75
C ALA A 742 9.51 50.74 -42.92
N LEU A 743 10.07 50.65 -41.71
CA LEU A 743 10.33 51.83 -40.88
C LEU A 743 11.29 52.83 -41.54
N ARG A 744 12.33 52.35 -42.24
CA ARG A 744 13.24 53.22 -42.99
C ARG A 744 12.55 53.93 -44.15
N GLU A 745 11.65 53.26 -44.87
CA GLU A 745 10.86 53.87 -45.93
C GLU A 745 9.90 54.92 -45.38
N GLU A 746 9.20 54.63 -44.28
CA GLU A 746 8.32 55.56 -43.59
C GLU A 746 9.08 56.81 -43.10
N VAL A 747 10.23 56.62 -42.43
CA VAL A 747 11.09 57.72 -41.99
C VAL A 747 11.60 58.51 -43.19
N GLY A 748 11.98 57.84 -44.28
CA GLY A 748 12.40 58.49 -45.52
C GLY A 748 11.30 59.35 -46.14
N PHE A 749 10.06 58.86 -46.13
CA PHE A 749 8.89 59.62 -46.59
C PHE A 749 8.63 60.85 -45.72
N VAL A 750 8.66 60.69 -44.40
CA VAL A 750 8.48 61.80 -43.44
C VAL A 750 9.57 62.86 -43.62
N ASN A 751 10.83 62.46 -43.77
CA ASN A 751 11.96 63.39 -43.97
C ASN A 751 11.84 64.16 -45.30
N ARG A 752 11.40 63.51 -46.39
CA ARG A 752 11.11 64.22 -47.65
C ARG A 752 10.03 65.29 -47.47
N ARG A 753 8.92 64.92 -46.83
CA ARG A 753 7.81 65.84 -46.56
C ARG A 753 8.22 67.01 -45.65
N GLU A 754 9.07 66.73 -44.67
CA GLU A 754 9.67 67.77 -43.81
C GLU A 754 10.52 68.76 -44.63
N ARG A 755 11.38 68.25 -45.53
CA ARG A 755 12.20 69.10 -46.41
C ARG A 755 11.37 69.95 -47.35
N GLU A 756 10.35 69.37 -47.98
CA GLU A 756 9.41 70.09 -48.84
C GLU A 756 8.73 71.24 -48.07
N ALA A 757 8.22 70.97 -46.86
CA ALA A 757 7.62 71.99 -46.00
C ALA A 757 8.62 73.09 -45.59
N GLN A 758 9.88 72.73 -45.30
CA GLN A 758 10.93 73.70 -44.99
C GLN A 758 11.30 74.56 -46.21
N GLU A 759 11.33 74.00 -47.42
CA GLU A 759 11.57 74.73 -48.66
C GLU A 759 10.42 75.66 -49.01
N GLU A 760 9.16 75.22 -48.85
CA GLU A 760 7.98 76.08 -48.99
C GLU A 760 8.02 77.24 -47.99
N TYR A 761 8.36 76.97 -46.73
CA TYR A 761 8.56 78.01 -45.73
C TYR A 761 9.68 78.99 -46.13
N ARG A 762 10.80 78.48 -46.66
CA ARG A 762 11.90 79.32 -47.15
C ARG A 762 11.45 80.20 -48.31
N LYS A 763 10.72 79.66 -49.30
CA LYS A 763 10.17 80.43 -50.43
C LYS A 763 9.20 81.50 -49.96
N ALA A 764 8.26 81.16 -49.09
CA ALA A 764 7.31 82.11 -48.52
C ALA A 764 8.03 83.23 -47.74
N LYS A 765 9.13 82.90 -47.06
CA LYS A 765 9.99 83.88 -46.39
C LYS A 765 10.74 84.78 -47.38
N GLU A 766 11.33 84.20 -48.44
CA GLU A 766 11.98 84.97 -49.51
C GLU A 766 10.99 85.90 -50.23
N GLU A 767 9.75 85.46 -50.48
CA GLU A 767 8.67 86.28 -51.03
C GLU A 767 8.29 87.42 -50.08
N LEU A 768 8.14 87.14 -48.78
CA LEU A 768 7.89 88.16 -47.77
C LEU A 768 9.02 89.19 -47.71
N ASP A 769 10.28 88.72 -47.70
CA ASP A 769 11.47 89.58 -47.68
C ASP A 769 11.57 90.40 -48.98
N ALA A 770 11.22 89.83 -50.14
CA ALA A 770 11.15 90.54 -51.43
C ALA A 770 10.02 91.57 -51.47
N LEU A 771 8.86 91.29 -50.88
CA LEU A 771 7.79 92.28 -50.72
C LEU A 771 8.21 93.41 -49.77
N MET A 772 8.94 93.10 -48.70
CA MET A 772 9.52 94.12 -47.82
C MET A 772 10.62 94.94 -48.51
N ALA A 773 11.44 94.32 -49.37
CA ALA A 773 12.49 95.00 -50.13
C ALA A 773 11.96 95.80 -51.34
N GLY A 774 10.89 95.32 -51.99
CA GLY A 774 10.15 96.02 -53.06
C GLY A 774 9.22 97.11 -52.53
N GLY A 775 9.01 97.14 -51.21
CA GLY A 775 8.26 98.16 -50.48
C GLY A 775 9.07 99.40 -50.12
N VAL A 776 9.98 99.87 -50.98
CA VAL A 776 10.51 101.24 -50.92
C VAL A 776 10.65 101.77 -52.34
N ASN A 777 9.52 101.98 -53.02
CA ASN A 777 9.35 103.03 -54.01
C ASN A 777 7.87 103.37 -54.15
N GLY A 778 7.43 104.26 -53.25
CA GLY A 778 6.36 105.25 -53.38
C GLY A 778 5.02 104.84 -54.01
N PHE A 779 3.95 104.89 -53.22
CA PHE A 779 3.10 106.10 -53.22
C PHE A 779 2.17 106.13 -52.01
N HIS A 780 1.88 107.37 -51.61
CA HIS A 780 0.78 107.79 -50.75
C HIS A 780 -0.59 107.37 -51.29
#